data_AF-A0A022Y2E3-F1
#
_entry.id   AF-A0A022Y2E3-F1
#
_cell.length_a   1.000
_cell.length_b   1.000
_cell.length_c   1.000
_cell.angle_alpha   90.00
_cell.angle_beta   90.00
_cell.angle_gamma   90.00
#
_symmetry.space_group_name_H-M   'P 1'
#
loop_
_entity.id
_entity.type
_entity.pdbx_description
1 polymer ?
#
loop_
_entity_poly.entity_id
_entity_poly.type
_entity_poly.pdbx_seq_one_letter_code
_entity_poly.pdbx_strand_id
1 'polypeptide(L)'
;YQKSLHARTVMVTHIPQNYRTDEGLLRLTDEVNPTASIPRASIGRNMRELPGLIKEHDAMVRKLEEVLAKYFKDPDNLPPTRPTCKPSKKDHSGHPTSEPVDAIDYYTDRVRQLEMEIRHVRESIDKRNAMPYGFASWDTIEDAHAVAFAARNKHPHGTTIRLAPRPNDIIWDNLALTKSNLKWKRFMNAIWSTILTVIWIVPNAMIAIFLTNLSNLGKVWPAFQTSLNGNPKTWAAVQGIASPAILSLVYIVLPIIFRRLAIRAGKKTKTARERHVIHSLYAFFVFNNLVVFSLFSSVWQLFAVIINASKNGEDAWKALQARGTFQGFVVALIHVAPFWVNWLLQRNLGAAVDLVQVINMVWIFFARKFFSPTPRKYIEWTAPPPFDYASYYNYFLFYVTTALCFSTLQPIVLPVTALYFGVDSWLKKYLLLYIFVTKTESGGRYWRVIYNRVVFAVILSNFVTGLIVTARGSWTMVYCLAPLPLLMLGFKWYCRVTFDNKMQYYSRALVTDPEAMASSKSSKKMVERLSSRFGHPALYKPLSTPMVHAKAAGALEKFYQSRQGLGAETGEYSDIAMHRMSSTRPGKSEHTRDRPFEVVAENQLDFSYFKDRPDFRDEFGGGIYGRPEDVFTERSHTPKSFLMGMGDSPSSSRASSPTPSTYSQQARGSMSFPSHTHGRVPQLSDHPAFQPHEPEEPSFYTAPNESERRLLSHAQTTPLRHDAEMASIDRWQSHTSEAREPSPSGFTPYRGHR
;
A
#
# COMPACT_ATOMS: atom_id res chain seq x y z
N TYR A 1 -7.68 -6.75 -19.23
CA TYR A 1 -8.84 -5.83 -19.23
C TYR A 1 -10.08 -6.44 -19.89
N GLN A 2 -10.04 -6.94 -21.12
CA GLN A 2 -11.23 -7.47 -21.84
C GLN A 2 -11.95 -8.65 -21.15
N LYS A 3 -11.24 -9.38 -20.29
CA LYS A 3 -11.80 -10.49 -19.50
C LYS A 3 -12.23 -10.09 -18.09
N SER A 4 -11.97 -8.85 -17.65
CA SER A 4 -12.21 -8.45 -16.26
C SER A 4 -13.68 -8.10 -16.00
N LEU A 5 -14.20 -8.51 -14.84
CA LEU A 5 -15.58 -8.22 -14.45
C LEU A 5 -15.84 -6.71 -14.38
N HIS A 6 -14.91 -5.94 -13.82
CA HIS A 6 -15.07 -4.49 -13.66
C HIS A 6 -15.21 -3.72 -14.98
N ALA A 7 -14.69 -4.24 -16.10
CA ALA A 7 -14.88 -3.63 -17.42
C ALA A 7 -16.32 -3.81 -17.94
N ARG A 8 -17.04 -4.82 -17.45
CA ARG A 8 -18.43 -5.13 -17.81
C ARG A 8 -19.43 -4.62 -16.78
N THR A 9 -18.97 -3.94 -15.74
CA THR A 9 -19.80 -3.48 -14.63
C THR A 9 -19.86 -1.95 -14.60
N VAL A 10 -21.05 -1.43 -14.30
CA VAL A 10 -21.33 -0.03 -14.04
C VAL A 10 -21.75 0.10 -12.58
N MET A 11 -21.22 1.12 -11.93
CA MET A 11 -21.54 1.50 -10.56
C MET A 11 -22.60 2.61 -10.59
N VAL A 12 -23.71 2.37 -9.91
CA VAL A 12 -24.81 3.32 -9.75
C VAL A 12 -24.78 3.85 -8.33
N THR A 13 -24.80 5.17 -8.18
CA THR A 13 -24.73 5.83 -6.86
C THR A 13 -25.80 6.88 -6.69
N HIS A 14 -26.14 7.18 -5.43
CA HIS A 14 -27.21 8.10 -5.05
C HIS A 14 -28.60 7.62 -5.47
N ILE A 15 -28.88 6.33 -5.23
CA ILE A 15 -30.16 5.69 -5.55
C ILE A 15 -31.26 6.20 -4.59
N PRO A 16 -32.38 6.74 -5.10
CA PRO A 16 -33.52 7.17 -4.29
C PRO A 16 -34.15 5.98 -3.55
N GLN A 17 -34.80 6.23 -2.41
CA GLN A 17 -35.26 5.18 -1.50
C GLN A 17 -36.23 4.18 -2.17
N ASN A 18 -37.08 4.66 -3.08
CA ASN A 18 -38.08 3.85 -3.80
C ASN A 18 -37.45 2.83 -4.76
N TYR A 19 -36.20 3.04 -5.19
CA TYR A 19 -35.51 2.19 -6.17
C TYR A 19 -34.34 1.41 -5.55
N ARG A 20 -34.25 1.32 -4.21
CA ARG A 20 -33.19 0.56 -3.51
C ARG A 20 -33.50 -0.94 -3.44
N THR A 21 -33.81 -1.52 -4.58
CA THR A 21 -33.98 -2.97 -4.77
C THR A 21 -33.20 -3.39 -6.01
N ASP A 22 -32.91 -4.69 -6.14
CA ASP A 22 -32.23 -5.19 -7.34
C ASP A 22 -33.08 -4.90 -8.61
N GLU A 23 -34.40 -5.04 -8.52
CA GLU A 23 -35.34 -4.67 -9.61
C GLU A 23 -35.38 -3.16 -9.87
N GLY A 24 -35.38 -2.35 -8.81
CA GLY A 24 -35.35 -0.88 -8.95
C GLY A 24 -34.08 -0.41 -9.64
N LEU A 25 -32.95 -1.08 -9.38
CA LEU A 25 -31.70 -0.81 -10.06
C LEU A 25 -31.76 -1.16 -11.55
N LEU A 26 -32.42 -2.26 -11.93
CA LEU A 26 -32.64 -2.63 -13.32
C LEU A 26 -33.47 -1.58 -14.06
N ARG A 27 -34.60 -1.15 -13.47
CA ARG A 27 -35.45 -0.09 -14.05
C ARG A 27 -34.67 1.21 -14.31
N LEU A 28 -33.84 1.62 -13.33
CA LEU A 28 -32.99 2.81 -13.47
C LEU A 28 -31.92 2.67 -14.56
N THR A 29 -31.37 1.47 -14.76
CA THR A 29 -30.43 1.24 -15.85
C THR A 29 -31.13 1.18 -17.20
N ASP A 30 -32.33 0.61 -17.27
CA ASP A 30 -33.11 0.46 -18.50
C ASP A 30 -33.57 1.81 -19.08
N GLU A 31 -33.93 2.78 -18.24
CA GLU A 31 -34.25 4.15 -18.68
C GLU A 31 -33.12 4.82 -19.50
N VAL A 32 -31.88 4.39 -19.28
CA VAL A 32 -30.70 4.95 -19.93
C VAL A 32 -30.06 3.96 -20.89
N ASN A 33 -30.51 2.70 -20.90
CA ASN A 33 -29.94 1.61 -21.66
C ASN A 33 -30.26 1.79 -23.14
N PRO A 34 -29.27 2.07 -23.99
CA PRO A 34 -29.50 2.11 -25.42
C PRO A 34 -29.50 0.68 -26.01
N THR A 35 -29.03 -0.33 -25.27
CA THR A 35 -28.90 -1.73 -25.71
C THR A 35 -30.10 -2.57 -25.27
N ALA A 36 -30.49 -3.57 -26.06
CA ALA A 36 -31.51 -4.57 -25.70
C ALA A 36 -31.07 -5.57 -24.60
N SER A 37 -29.81 -5.56 -24.19
CA SER A 37 -29.28 -6.49 -23.18
C SER A 37 -29.70 -6.08 -21.77
N ILE A 38 -30.30 -7.00 -21.02
CA ILE A 38 -30.71 -6.78 -19.63
C ILE A 38 -29.49 -6.96 -18.71
N PRO A 39 -29.10 -5.95 -17.92
CA PRO A 39 -28.01 -6.10 -16.97
C PRO A 39 -28.39 -6.99 -15.79
N ARG A 40 -27.38 -7.41 -15.04
CA ARG A 40 -27.53 -8.08 -13.75
C ARG A 40 -27.22 -7.10 -12.64
N ALA A 41 -28.18 -6.85 -11.77
CA ALA A 41 -28.09 -5.89 -10.68
C ALA A 41 -27.74 -6.57 -9.35
N SER A 42 -26.94 -5.89 -8.53
CA SER A 42 -26.74 -6.19 -7.11
C SER A 42 -26.69 -4.88 -6.34
N ILE A 43 -27.66 -4.66 -5.46
CA ILE A 43 -27.70 -3.51 -4.57
C ILE A 43 -26.71 -3.66 -3.41
N GLY A 44 -26.12 -2.54 -2.98
CA GLY A 44 -25.28 -2.50 -1.79
C GLY A 44 -26.10 -2.76 -0.53
N ARG A 45 -25.62 -3.63 0.34
CA ARG A 45 -26.30 -3.97 1.60
C ARG A 45 -25.78 -3.12 2.76
N ASN A 46 -26.67 -2.81 3.70
CA ASN A 46 -26.26 -2.16 4.93
C ASN A 46 -25.50 -3.13 5.83
N MET A 47 -24.27 -2.79 6.21
CA MET A 47 -23.41 -3.65 7.02
C MET A 47 -23.38 -3.26 8.49
N ARG A 48 -24.24 -2.34 8.91
CA ARG A 48 -24.27 -1.83 10.29
C ARG A 48 -22.86 -1.39 10.70
N GLU A 49 -22.30 -1.99 11.75
CA GLU A 49 -20.99 -1.67 12.33
C GLU A 49 -19.90 -2.69 11.99
N LEU A 50 -20.21 -3.68 11.13
CA LEU A 50 -19.31 -4.80 10.81
C LEU A 50 -17.90 -4.36 10.36
N PRO A 51 -17.72 -3.35 9.48
CA PRO A 51 -16.38 -2.90 9.11
C PRO A 51 -15.61 -2.25 10.27
N GLY A 52 -16.32 -1.70 11.26
CA GLY A 52 -15.74 -1.16 12.50
C GLY A 52 -15.24 -2.28 13.39
N LEU A 53 -16.07 -3.30 13.63
CA LEU A 53 -15.73 -4.47 14.43
C LEU A 53 -14.53 -5.23 13.87
N ILE A 54 -14.46 -5.44 12.55
CA ILE A 54 -13.30 -6.10 11.92
C ILE A 54 -12.02 -5.28 12.11
N LYS A 55 -12.09 -3.94 11.98
CA LYS A 55 -10.92 -3.07 12.24
C LYS A 55 -10.48 -3.13 13.70
N GLU A 56 -11.43 -3.24 14.63
CA GLU A 56 -11.12 -3.41 16.05
C GLU A 56 -10.48 -4.77 16.33
N HIS A 57 -11.04 -5.84 15.77
CA HIS A 57 -10.47 -7.20 15.83
C HIS A 57 -9.03 -7.23 15.32
N ASP A 58 -8.77 -6.73 14.10
CA ASP A 58 -7.42 -6.66 13.51
C ASP A 58 -6.46 -5.85 14.41
N ALA A 59 -6.94 -4.80 15.08
CA ALA A 59 -6.14 -3.99 16.00
C ALA A 59 -5.82 -4.72 17.32
N MET A 60 -6.77 -5.49 17.87
CA MET A 60 -6.54 -6.30 19.08
C MET A 60 -5.61 -7.48 18.79
N VAL A 61 -5.74 -8.14 17.63
CA VAL A 61 -4.82 -9.18 17.17
C VAL A 61 -3.39 -8.62 17.08
N ARG A 62 -3.19 -7.44 16.47
CA ARG A 62 -1.85 -6.82 16.40
C ARG A 62 -1.27 -6.48 17.77
N LYS A 63 -2.09 -6.07 18.74
CA LYS A 63 -1.65 -5.81 20.12
C LYS A 63 -1.28 -7.11 20.84
N LEU A 64 -2.08 -8.16 20.67
CA LEU A 64 -1.80 -9.50 21.20
C LEU A 64 -0.45 -10.00 20.67
N GLU A 65 -0.23 -9.92 19.35
CA GLU A 65 1.05 -10.29 18.73
C GLU A 65 2.23 -9.50 19.29
N GLU A 66 2.07 -8.20 19.55
CA GLU A 66 3.12 -7.36 20.12
C GLU A 66 3.46 -7.73 21.56
N VAL A 67 2.45 -8.06 22.38
CA VAL A 67 2.66 -8.55 23.74
C VAL A 67 3.34 -9.91 23.73
N LEU A 68 2.88 -10.83 22.88
CA LEU A 68 3.47 -12.17 22.73
C LEU A 68 4.92 -12.09 22.24
N ALA A 69 5.24 -11.23 21.26
CA ALA A 69 6.60 -11.06 20.76
C ALA A 69 7.56 -10.45 21.79
N LYS A 70 7.05 -9.61 22.71
CA LYS A 70 7.86 -9.06 23.81
C LYS A 70 8.09 -10.09 24.92
N TYR A 71 7.05 -10.86 25.28
CA TYR A 71 7.12 -11.85 26.34
C TYR A 71 7.95 -13.08 25.94
N PHE A 72 7.76 -13.59 24.73
CA PHE A 72 8.47 -14.76 24.19
C PHE A 72 9.72 -14.38 23.38
N LYS A 73 10.40 -13.29 23.75
CA LYS A 73 11.65 -12.88 23.07
C LYS A 73 12.72 -13.96 23.20
N ASP A 74 12.88 -14.50 24.41
CA ASP A 74 13.78 -15.59 24.75
C ASP A 74 12.93 -16.75 25.34
N PRO A 75 12.56 -17.76 24.54
CA PRO A 75 11.60 -18.80 24.96
C PRO A 75 12.11 -19.71 26.08
N ASP A 76 13.43 -19.80 26.25
CA ASP A 76 14.07 -20.64 27.28
C ASP A 76 14.18 -19.92 28.65
N ASN A 77 14.05 -18.59 28.68
CA ASN A 77 14.15 -17.78 29.89
C ASN A 77 13.01 -16.75 29.95
N LEU A 78 11.83 -17.21 30.34
CA LEU A 78 10.65 -16.35 30.45
C LEU A 78 10.75 -15.43 31.67
N PRO A 79 10.42 -14.14 31.54
CA PRO A 79 10.38 -13.25 32.69
C PRO A 79 9.31 -13.70 33.70
N PRO A 80 9.58 -13.60 35.01
CA PRO A 80 8.69 -14.11 36.07
C PRO A 80 7.40 -13.31 36.18
N THR A 81 7.41 -12.03 35.78
CA THR A 81 6.25 -11.14 35.81
C THR A 81 5.57 -11.10 34.45
N ARG A 82 4.26 -11.33 34.46
CA ARG A 82 3.44 -11.26 33.25
C ARG A 82 3.23 -9.82 32.81
N PRO A 83 3.15 -9.56 31.48
CA PRO A 83 2.85 -8.23 30.99
C PRO A 83 1.41 -7.85 31.35
N THR A 84 1.25 -6.75 32.06
CA THR A 84 -0.07 -6.20 32.41
C THR A 84 -0.48 -5.09 31.44
N CYS A 85 -1.78 -4.94 31.22
CA CYS A 85 -2.33 -3.83 30.46
C CYS A 85 -3.52 -3.20 31.21
N LYS A 86 -3.78 -1.93 30.91
CA LYS A 86 -5.00 -1.27 31.38
C LYS A 86 -6.12 -1.50 30.36
N PRO A 87 -7.26 -2.10 30.75
CA PRO A 87 -8.36 -2.35 29.84
C PRO A 87 -8.89 -1.04 29.24
N SER A 88 -9.37 -1.10 28.00
CA SER A 88 -9.85 0.10 27.31
C SER A 88 -11.16 0.59 27.90
N LYS A 89 -11.31 1.90 28.11
CA LYS A 89 -12.57 2.52 28.59
C LYS A 89 -13.80 2.25 27.71
N LYS A 90 -13.59 1.81 26.46
CA LYS A 90 -14.67 1.49 25.51
C LYS A 90 -15.15 0.05 25.62
N ASP A 91 -14.44 -0.76 26.38
CA ASP A 91 -14.72 -2.17 26.51
C ASP A 91 -15.82 -2.40 27.57
N HIS A 92 -16.87 -3.11 27.16
CA HIS A 92 -18.02 -3.41 28.04
C HIS A 92 -17.84 -4.76 28.74
N SER A 93 -16.63 -5.34 28.69
CA SER A 93 -16.26 -6.66 29.21
C SER A 93 -16.32 -6.80 30.74
N GLY A 94 -16.89 -5.83 31.46
CA GLY A 94 -17.11 -5.92 32.90
C GLY A 94 -15.85 -5.77 33.77
N HIS A 95 -14.67 -5.60 33.16
CA HIS A 95 -13.44 -5.34 33.92
C HIS A 95 -13.38 -3.88 34.39
N PRO A 96 -13.09 -3.62 35.67
CA PRO A 96 -12.93 -2.25 36.16
C PRO A 96 -11.76 -1.58 35.44
N THR A 97 -12.03 -0.44 34.77
CA THR A 97 -11.05 0.32 33.96
C THR A 97 -9.81 0.81 34.71
N SER A 98 -9.76 0.64 36.03
CA SER A 98 -8.68 1.12 36.89
C SER A 98 -7.61 0.08 37.18
N GLU A 99 -7.91 -1.22 37.09
CA GLU A 99 -7.01 -2.29 37.53
C GLU A 99 -6.15 -2.83 36.37
N PRO A 100 -4.85 -3.08 36.61
CA PRO A 100 -3.99 -3.73 35.63
C PRO A 100 -4.41 -5.21 35.49
N VAL A 101 -4.86 -5.61 34.31
CA VAL A 101 -5.23 -6.98 33.97
C VAL A 101 -4.09 -7.63 33.18
N ASP A 102 -3.95 -8.96 33.25
CA ASP A 102 -3.03 -9.70 32.38
C ASP A 102 -3.33 -9.37 30.91
N ALA A 103 -2.33 -8.85 30.20
CA ALA A 103 -2.49 -8.40 28.84
C ALA A 103 -2.79 -9.54 27.87
N ILE A 104 -2.20 -10.72 28.09
CA ILE A 104 -2.37 -11.87 27.19
C ILE A 104 -3.82 -12.37 27.28
N ASP A 105 -4.32 -12.55 28.50
CA ASP A 105 -5.68 -13.04 28.75
C ASP A 105 -6.71 -12.02 28.26
N TYR A 106 -6.54 -10.75 28.63
CA TYR A 106 -7.44 -9.68 28.19
C TYR A 106 -7.56 -9.61 26.66
N TYR A 107 -6.44 -9.59 25.94
CA TYR A 107 -6.51 -9.50 24.47
C TYR A 107 -7.02 -10.80 23.83
N THR A 108 -6.72 -11.97 24.39
CA THR A 108 -7.22 -13.26 23.87
C THR A 108 -8.73 -13.36 24.01
N ASP A 109 -9.27 -13.02 25.18
CA ASP A 109 -10.71 -13.03 25.43
C ASP A 109 -11.41 -11.96 24.60
N ARG A 110 -10.82 -10.77 24.45
CA ARG A 110 -11.37 -9.71 23.61
C ARG A 110 -11.42 -10.09 22.14
N VAL A 111 -10.39 -10.74 21.61
CA VAL A 111 -10.38 -11.25 20.23
C VAL A 111 -11.51 -12.27 20.04
N ARG A 112 -11.67 -13.23 20.96
CA ARG A 112 -12.76 -14.22 20.91
C ARG A 112 -14.15 -13.56 20.95
N GLN A 113 -14.36 -12.58 21.83
CA GLN A 113 -15.62 -11.84 21.90
C GLN A 113 -15.94 -11.13 20.58
N LEU A 114 -14.97 -10.43 20.00
CA LEU A 114 -15.12 -9.75 18.72
C LEU A 114 -15.39 -10.73 17.57
N GLU A 115 -14.78 -11.92 17.57
CA GLU A 115 -15.06 -12.96 16.57
C GLU A 115 -16.50 -13.48 16.65
N MET A 116 -17.01 -13.71 17.87
CA MET A 116 -18.40 -14.10 18.09
C MET A 116 -19.37 -13.01 17.64
N GLU A 117 -19.09 -11.75 18.00
CA GLU A 117 -19.90 -10.61 17.59
C GLU A 117 -19.90 -10.42 16.08
N ILE A 118 -18.73 -10.49 15.43
CA ILE A 118 -18.60 -10.42 13.98
C ILE A 118 -19.37 -11.54 13.29
N ARG A 119 -19.31 -12.77 13.80
CA ARG A 119 -20.06 -13.90 13.26
C ARG A 119 -21.56 -13.67 13.38
N HIS A 120 -22.03 -13.27 14.56
CA HIS A 120 -23.44 -12.95 14.78
C HIS A 120 -23.93 -11.81 13.89
N VAL A 121 -23.13 -10.75 13.71
CA VAL A 121 -23.45 -9.64 12.80
C VAL A 121 -23.47 -10.12 11.35
N ARG A 122 -22.53 -10.96 10.91
CA ARG A 122 -22.53 -11.53 9.54
C ARG A 122 -23.77 -12.35 9.25
N GLU A 123 -24.24 -13.14 10.21
CA GLU A 123 -25.43 -13.98 10.10
C GLU A 123 -26.72 -13.15 10.17
N SER A 124 -26.74 -12.07 10.96
CA SER A 124 -27.92 -11.19 11.15
C SER A 124 -28.08 -10.07 10.11
N ILE A 125 -27.22 -9.99 9.09
CA ILE A 125 -27.34 -8.98 8.03
C ILE A 125 -28.59 -9.27 7.18
N ASP A 126 -29.62 -8.47 7.43
CA ASP A 126 -30.87 -8.48 6.67
C ASP A 126 -30.64 -8.01 5.22
N LYS A 127 -31.15 -8.78 4.27
CA LYS A 127 -31.14 -8.44 2.83
C LYS A 127 -32.05 -7.25 2.51
N ARG A 128 -32.99 -6.88 3.39
CA ARG A 128 -33.98 -5.81 3.14
C ARG A 128 -33.43 -4.40 3.33
N ASN A 129 -32.35 -4.20 4.07
CA ASN A 129 -31.80 -2.86 4.32
C ASN A 129 -30.74 -2.49 3.27
N ALA A 130 -31.18 -1.81 2.21
CA ALA A 130 -30.34 -1.44 1.07
C ALA A 130 -29.71 -0.04 1.19
N MET A 131 -28.44 0.05 0.81
CA MET A 131 -27.67 1.29 0.73
C MET A 131 -27.95 2.05 -0.59
N PRO A 132 -27.67 3.37 -0.67
CA PRO A 132 -27.96 4.19 -1.85
C PRO A 132 -26.95 4.00 -3.01
N TYR A 133 -26.38 2.81 -3.17
CA TYR A 133 -25.48 2.44 -4.27
C TYR A 133 -25.69 0.98 -4.68
N GLY A 134 -25.36 0.65 -5.92
CA GLY A 134 -25.42 -0.70 -6.45
C GLY A 134 -24.56 -0.87 -7.70
N PHE A 135 -24.45 -2.10 -8.17
CA PHE A 135 -23.66 -2.47 -9.34
C PHE A 135 -24.54 -3.20 -10.34
N ALA A 136 -24.41 -2.83 -11.61
CA ALA A 136 -25.08 -3.47 -12.73
C ALA A 136 -24.01 -4.02 -13.67
N SER A 137 -24.12 -5.28 -14.09
CA SER A 137 -23.12 -5.92 -14.95
C SER A 137 -23.76 -6.51 -16.20
N TRP A 138 -23.08 -6.32 -17.33
CA TRP A 138 -23.47 -6.85 -18.63
C TRP A 138 -22.62 -8.06 -19.01
N ASP A 139 -23.09 -8.82 -20.01
CA ASP A 139 -22.35 -9.96 -20.54
C ASP A 139 -21.18 -9.51 -21.43
N THR A 140 -21.36 -8.43 -22.19
CA THR A 140 -20.35 -7.81 -23.07
C THR A 140 -19.76 -6.53 -22.47
N ILE A 141 -18.58 -6.11 -22.96
CA ILE A 141 -17.94 -4.85 -22.54
C ILE A 141 -18.53 -3.68 -23.31
N GLU A 142 -18.86 -3.89 -24.58
CA GLU A 142 -19.43 -2.87 -25.45
C GLU A 142 -20.70 -2.28 -24.84
N ASP A 143 -21.59 -3.14 -24.33
CA ASP A 143 -22.87 -2.73 -23.75
C ASP A 143 -22.69 -1.90 -22.48
N ALA A 144 -21.86 -2.38 -21.54
CA ALA A 144 -21.58 -1.66 -20.30
C ALA A 144 -20.99 -0.27 -20.55
N HIS A 145 -20.10 -0.16 -21.54
CA HIS A 145 -19.47 1.11 -21.91
C HIS A 145 -20.41 2.03 -22.69
N ALA A 146 -21.25 1.49 -23.57
CA ALA A 146 -22.28 2.25 -24.30
C ALA A 146 -23.32 2.84 -23.33
N VAL A 147 -23.80 2.05 -22.36
CA VAL A 147 -24.71 2.52 -21.29
C VAL A 147 -24.04 3.60 -20.45
N ALA A 148 -22.80 3.38 -20.01
CA ALA A 148 -22.07 4.38 -19.23
C ALA A 148 -21.79 5.67 -20.00
N PHE A 149 -21.69 5.60 -21.34
CA PHE A 149 -21.54 6.75 -22.22
C PHE A 149 -22.88 7.49 -22.39
N ALA A 150 -23.98 6.78 -22.62
CA ALA A 150 -25.33 7.35 -22.68
C ALA A 150 -25.72 8.03 -21.37
N ALA A 151 -25.32 7.46 -20.23
CA ALA A 151 -25.58 7.97 -18.89
C ALA A 151 -24.65 9.11 -18.44
N ARG A 152 -23.66 9.52 -19.24
CA ARG A 152 -22.63 10.48 -18.77
C ARG A 152 -23.19 11.84 -18.36
N ASN A 153 -24.24 12.29 -19.06
CA ASN A 153 -24.90 13.58 -18.86
C ASN A 153 -26.34 13.42 -18.35
N LYS A 154 -26.87 12.20 -18.29
CA LYS A 154 -28.22 11.89 -17.80
C LYS A 154 -28.14 11.46 -16.34
N HIS A 155 -29.02 11.98 -15.50
CA HIS A 155 -29.09 11.66 -14.08
C HIS A 155 -30.51 11.22 -13.71
N PRO A 156 -30.94 10.01 -14.15
CA PRO A 156 -32.31 9.54 -13.91
C PRO A 156 -32.57 9.51 -12.40
N HIS A 157 -33.65 10.18 -11.98
CA HIS A 157 -34.03 10.33 -10.57
C HIS A 157 -32.89 10.80 -9.64
N GLY A 158 -31.97 11.63 -10.18
CA GLY A 158 -30.83 12.13 -9.42
C GLY A 158 -29.72 11.10 -9.16
N THR A 159 -29.77 9.92 -9.78
CA THR A 159 -28.70 8.92 -9.67
C THR A 159 -27.48 9.29 -10.52
N THR A 160 -26.35 8.67 -10.26
CA THR A 160 -25.13 8.84 -11.05
C THR A 160 -24.58 7.47 -11.42
N ILE A 161 -24.63 7.19 -12.72
CA ILE A 161 -24.22 5.94 -13.36
C ILE A 161 -22.83 6.17 -13.96
N ARG A 162 -21.83 5.38 -13.56
CA ARG A 162 -20.45 5.45 -14.07
C ARG A 162 -19.83 4.07 -14.11
N LEU A 163 -18.88 3.85 -15.02
CA LEU A 163 -18.09 2.61 -15.07
C LEU A 163 -17.56 2.24 -13.69
N ALA A 164 -17.73 0.98 -13.32
CA ALA A 164 -17.26 0.48 -12.04
C ALA A 164 -15.73 0.46 -12.03
N PRO A 165 -15.09 1.01 -10.98
CA PRO A 165 -13.67 0.76 -10.75
C PRO A 165 -13.47 -0.69 -10.28
N ARG A 166 -12.22 -1.12 -10.15
CA ARG A 166 -11.91 -2.40 -9.51
C ARG A 166 -12.45 -2.42 -8.07
N PRO A 167 -12.95 -3.56 -7.56
CA PRO A 167 -13.48 -3.65 -6.19
C PRO A 167 -12.49 -3.15 -5.12
N ASN A 168 -11.19 -3.42 -5.25
CA ASN A 168 -10.16 -2.93 -4.32
C ASN A 168 -9.96 -1.40 -4.41
N ASP A 169 -10.23 -0.78 -5.55
CA ASP A 169 -10.11 0.68 -5.70
C ASP A 169 -11.28 1.42 -5.03
N ILE A 170 -12.36 0.73 -4.67
CA ILE A 170 -13.55 1.32 -4.03
C ILE A 170 -13.27 1.63 -2.56
N ILE A 171 -13.69 2.82 -2.13
CA ILE A 171 -13.74 3.21 -0.72
C ILE A 171 -15.20 3.12 -0.27
N TRP A 172 -15.55 1.97 0.29
CA TRP A 172 -16.93 1.60 0.62
C TRP A 172 -17.61 2.58 1.58
N ASP A 173 -16.90 3.04 2.61
CA ASP A 173 -17.38 4.03 3.59
C ASP A 173 -17.89 5.32 2.91
N ASN A 174 -17.33 5.69 1.75
CA ASN A 174 -17.70 6.90 1.03
C ASN A 174 -18.85 6.70 0.04
N LEU A 175 -19.25 5.47 -0.27
CA LEU A 175 -20.36 5.19 -1.19
C LEU A 175 -21.73 5.46 -0.57
N ALA A 176 -21.86 5.30 0.75
CA ALA A 176 -23.10 5.57 1.49
C ALA A 176 -23.40 7.08 1.67
N LEU A 177 -22.42 7.96 1.40
CA LEU A 177 -22.56 9.40 1.66
C LEU A 177 -23.48 10.09 0.64
N THR A 178 -24.37 10.94 1.15
CA THR A 178 -25.25 11.80 0.35
C THR A 178 -24.45 12.87 -0.42
N LYS A 179 -24.99 13.34 -1.57
CA LYS A 179 -24.36 14.38 -2.40
C LYS A 179 -24.04 15.66 -1.63
N SER A 180 -24.91 16.09 -0.70
CA SER A 180 -24.69 17.29 0.13
C SER A 180 -23.47 17.13 1.03
N ASN A 181 -23.39 16.04 1.79
CA ASN A 181 -22.25 15.73 2.65
C ASN A 181 -20.93 15.67 1.86
N LEU A 182 -20.95 15.10 0.66
CA LEU A 182 -19.78 15.09 -0.24
C LEU A 182 -19.39 16.49 -0.76
N LYS A 183 -20.35 17.39 -1.00
CA LYS A 183 -20.06 18.79 -1.38
C LYS A 183 -19.44 19.53 -0.19
N TRP A 184 -20.02 19.41 1.00
CA TRP A 184 -19.51 20.02 2.23
C TRP A 184 -18.08 19.56 2.57
N LYS A 185 -17.82 18.25 2.55
CA LYS A 185 -16.46 17.70 2.77
C LYS A 185 -15.43 18.23 1.77
N ARG A 186 -15.83 18.39 0.49
CA ARG A 186 -14.94 18.95 -0.54
C ARG A 186 -14.67 20.44 -0.33
N PHE A 187 -15.68 21.20 0.06
CA PHE A 187 -15.54 22.62 0.40
C PHE A 187 -14.61 22.81 1.61
N MET A 188 -14.83 22.05 2.69
CA MET A 188 -13.97 22.05 3.87
C MET A 188 -12.52 21.66 3.52
N ASN A 189 -12.32 20.67 2.66
CA ASN A 189 -10.99 20.30 2.18
C ASN A 189 -10.31 21.43 1.40
N ALA A 190 -11.06 22.20 0.61
CA ALA A 190 -10.51 23.35 -0.10
C ALA A 190 -10.08 24.45 0.89
N ILE A 191 -10.89 24.74 1.91
CA ILE A 191 -10.53 25.69 2.98
C ILE A 191 -9.23 25.26 3.68
N TRP A 192 -9.15 24.02 4.17
CA TRP A 192 -7.96 23.51 4.85
C TRP A 192 -6.72 23.51 3.94
N SER A 193 -6.90 23.20 2.66
CA SER A 193 -5.82 23.29 1.66
C SER A 193 -5.33 24.73 1.48
N THR A 194 -6.23 25.71 1.44
CA THR A 194 -5.86 27.13 1.32
C THR A 194 -5.14 27.62 2.57
N ILE A 195 -5.67 27.31 3.77
CA ILE A 195 -5.03 27.65 5.05
C ILE A 195 -3.62 27.04 5.12
N LEU A 196 -3.48 25.76 4.77
CA LEU A 196 -2.18 25.09 4.72
C LEU A 196 -1.23 25.81 3.76
N THR A 197 -1.72 26.25 2.60
CA THR A 197 -0.92 26.97 1.61
C THR A 197 -0.38 28.29 2.16
N VAL A 198 -1.22 29.05 2.87
CA VAL A 198 -0.84 30.32 3.51
C VAL A 198 0.16 30.09 4.64
N ILE A 199 -0.08 29.10 5.51
CA ILE A 199 0.84 28.77 6.61
C ILE A 199 2.22 28.36 6.07
N TRP A 200 2.26 27.61 4.96
CA TRP A 200 3.50 27.14 4.35
C TRP A 200 4.32 28.24 3.66
N ILE A 201 3.78 29.46 3.52
CA ILE A 201 4.54 30.62 3.08
C ILE A 201 5.65 30.93 4.09
N VAL A 202 5.37 30.82 5.38
CA VAL A 202 6.30 31.21 6.45
C VAL A 202 7.55 30.31 6.46
N PRO A 203 7.45 28.96 6.50
CA PRO A 203 8.62 28.08 6.39
C PRO A 203 9.44 28.31 5.11
N ASN A 204 8.77 28.49 3.97
CA ASN A 204 9.48 28.68 2.71
C ASN A 204 10.19 30.04 2.65
N ALA A 205 9.58 31.10 3.18
CA ALA A 205 10.22 32.39 3.33
C ALA A 205 11.41 32.32 4.31
N MET A 206 11.27 31.66 5.46
CA MET A 206 12.38 31.47 6.40
C MET A 206 13.57 30.76 5.76
N ILE A 207 13.31 29.68 5.01
CA ILE A 207 14.38 28.96 4.29
C ILE A 207 15.02 29.88 3.24
N ALA A 208 14.22 30.62 2.49
CA ALA A 208 14.71 31.57 1.50
C ALA A 208 15.59 32.67 2.12
N ILE A 209 15.28 33.21 3.30
CA ILE A 209 16.03 34.31 3.92
C ILE A 209 17.30 33.81 4.60
N PHE A 210 17.15 32.79 5.45
CA PHE A 210 18.18 32.40 6.41
C PHE A 210 19.11 31.32 5.86
N LEU A 211 18.60 30.39 5.04
CA LEU A 211 19.39 29.27 4.54
C LEU A 211 20.01 29.55 3.17
N THR A 212 19.47 30.46 2.35
CA THR A 212 20.13 30.82 1.09
C THR A 212 21.30 31.78 1.28
N ASN A 213 21.36 32.48 2.42
CA ASN A 213 22.48 33.34 2.79
C ASN A 213 22.68 33.34 4.31
N LEU A 214 23.60 32.52 4.81
CA LEU A 214 23.92 32.40 6.24
C LEU A 214 24.47 33.71 6.84
N SER A 215 24.98 34.62 6.01
CA SER A 215 25.40 35.96 6.47
C SER A 215 24.21 36.82 6.94
N ASN A 216 22.99 36.55 6.47
CA ASN A 216 21.79 37.19 7.03
C ASN A 216 21.45 36.63 8.42
N LEU A 217 21.76 35.35 8.68
CA LEU A 217 21.56 34.74 9.99
C LEU A 217 22.54 35.32 11.03
N GLY A 218 23.77 35.61 10.62
CA GLY A 218 24.76 36.24 11.51
C GLY A 218 24.44 37.70 11.88
N LYS A 219 23.57 38.39 11.12
CA LYS A 219 23.02 39.70 11.53
C LYS A 219 22.01 39.59 12.67
N VAL A 220 21.34 38.45 12.82
CA VAL A 220 20.34 38.19 13.87
C VAL A 220 20.96 37.46 15.05
N TRP A 221 22.01 36.67 14.82
CA TRP A 221 22.73 35.91 15.84
C TRP A 221 24.22 36.28 15.86
N PRO A 222 24.66 37.15 16.79
CA PRO A 222 26.04 37.65 16.86
C PRO A 222 27.10 36.54 17.05
N ALA A 223 26.85 35.54 17.89
CA ALA A 223 27.78 34.42 18.09
C ALA A 223 27.96 33.54 16.85
N PHE A 224 26.94 33.45 15.99
CA PHE A 224 27.04 32.75 14.71
C PHE A 224 27.91 33.53 13.71
N GLN A 225 27.84 34.87 13.74
CA GLN A 225 28.69 35.73 12.92
C GLN A 225 30.18 35.56 13.26
N THR A 226 30.54 35.43 14.53
CA THR A 226 31.93 35.19 14.97
C THR A 226 32.46 33.86 14.42
N SER A 227 31.63 32.81 14.42
CA SER A 227 31.98 31.50 13.85
C SER A 227 32.06 31.51 12.32
N LEU A 228 31.16 32.23 11.65
CA LEU A 228 31.12 32.37 10.19
C LEU A 228 32.36 33.11 9.66
N ASN A 229 32.77 34.17 10.35
CA ASN A 229 33.98 34.92 10.02
C ASN A 229 35.25 34.09 10.27
N GLY A 230 35.25 33.19 11.27
CA GLY A 230 36.38 32.31 11.57
C GLY A 230 36.63 31.24 10.51
N ASN A 231 35.59 30.64 9.93
CA ASN A 231 35.72 29.57 8.93
C ASN A 231 34.71 29.72 7.76
N PRO A 232 34.92 30.66 6.82
CA PRO A 232 33.94 30.94 5.77
C PRO A 232 33.75 29.79 4.77
N LYS A 233 34.81 28.99 4.51
CA LYS A 233 34.76 27.88 3.54
C LYS A 233 33.89 26.71 4.02
N THR A 234 33.97 26.36 5.30
CA THR A 234 33.17 25.25 5.87
C THR A 234 31.70 25.63 5.96
N TRP A 235 31.40 26.85 6.40
CA TRP A 235 30.03 27.34 6.45
C TRP A 235 29.40 27.51 5.06
N ALA A 236 30.18 27.89 4.04
CA ALA A 236 29.71 27.90 2.66
C ALA A 236 29.41 26.47 2.13
N ALA A 237 30.23 25.48 2.48
CA ALA A 237 29.95 24.07 2.13
C ALA A 237 28.69 23.54 2.84
N VAL A 238 28.54 23.84 4.13
CA VAL A 238 27.33 23.51 4.91
C VAL A 238 26.11 24.21 4.32
N GLN A 239 26.21 25.46 3.88
CA GLN A 239 25.13 26.18 3.20
C GLN A 239 24.63 25.44 1.96
N GLY A 240 25.56 25.02 1.10
CA GLY A 240 25.25 24.32 -0.15
C GLY A 240 24.54 22.98 0.06
N ILE A 241 24.82 22.30 1.18
CA ILE A 241 24.26 20.97 1.48
C ILE A 241 23.02 21.06 2.37
N ALA A 242 23.10 21.80 3.48
CA ALA A 242 22.07 21.88 4.50
C ALA A 242 20.82 22.64 4.02
N SER A 243 21.00 23.71 3.24
CA SER A 243 19.86 24.52 2.75
C SER A 243 18.88 23.69 1.93
N PRO A 244 19.32 22.91 0.91
CA PRO A 244 18.39 22.12 0.13
C PRO A 244 18.03 20.79 0.82
N ALA A 245 18.84 20.28 1.76
CA ALA A 245 18.48 19.13 2.59
C ALA A 245 17.30 19.45 3.52
N ILE A 246 17.33 20.59 4.21
CA ILE A 246 16.23 21.06 5.06
C ILE A 246 14.99 21.32 4.22
N LEU A 247 15.14 21.96 3.05
CA LEU A 247 14.02 22.15 2.12
C LEU A 247 13.43 20.82 1.65
N SER A 248 14.27 19.83 1.35
CA SER A 248 13.84 18.50 0.95
C SER A 248 13.09 17.78 2.07
N LEU A 249 13.56 17.91 3.32
CA LEU A 249 12.89 17.37 4.50
C LEU A 249 11.50 17.98 4.69
N VAL A 250 11.38 19.31 4.58
CA VAL A 250 10.08 20.01 4.66
C VAL A 250 9.12 19.55 3.56
N TYR A 251 9.63 19.31 2.34
CA TYR A 251 8.80 18.82 1.23
C TYR A 251 8.41 17.35 1.33
N ILE A 252 9.13 16.50 2.07
CA ILE A 252 8.71 15.12 2.34
C ILE A 252 7.41 15.07 3.17
N VAL A 253 7.22 16.03 4.08
CA VAL A 253 6.03 16.09 4.95
C VAL A 253 4.77 16.47 4.16
N LEU A 254 4.93 17.26 3.10
CA LEU A 254 3.82 17.89 2.39
C LEU A 254 2.86 16.88 1.71
N PRO A 255 3.31 15.88 0.93
CA PRO A 255 2.43 14.85 0.39
C PRO A 255 1.65 14.09 1.46
N ILE A 256 2.25 13.87 2.65
CA ILE A 256 1.59 13.18 3.76
C ILE A 256 0.38 13.98 4.25
N ILE A 257 0.55 15.30 4.44
CA ILE A 257 -0.54 16.18 4.87
C ILE A 257 -1.65 16.24 3.81
N PHE A 258 -1.31 16.44 2.54
CA PHE A 258 -2.30 16.49 1.47
C PHE A 258 -3.03 15.16 1.27
N ARG A 259 -2.35 14.02 1.46
CA ARG A 259 -2.98 12.70 1.47
C ARG A 259 -3.98 12.58 2.62
N ARG A 260 -3.64 13.04 3.83
CA ARG A 260 -4.56 13.05 4.99
C ARG A 260 -5.79 13.93 4.73
N LEU A 261 -5.61 15.12 4.16
CA LEU A 261 -6.71 15.99 3.74
C LEU A 261 -7.60 15.31 2.68
N ALA A 262 -6.99 14.71 1.65
CA ALA A 262 -7.72 14.03 0.59
C ALA A 262 -8.52 12.80 1.07
N ILE A 263 -8.08 12.11 2.13
CA ILE A 263 -8.87 11.05 2.79
C ILE A 263 -10.16 11.65 3.37
N ARG A 264 -10.09 12.82 4.00
CA ARG A 264 -11.25 13.52 4.58
C ARG A 264 -12.21 14.08 3.51
N ALA A 265 -11.74 14.30 2.28
CA ALA A 265 -12.54 14.85 1.18
C ALA A 265 -13.65 13.91 0.65
N GLY A 266 -13.69 12.64 1.07
CA GLY A 266 -14.79 11.72 0.76
C GLY A 266 -14.83 11.21 -0.69
N LYS A 267 -13.68 11.04 -1.36
CA LYS A 267 -13.64 10.46 -2.73
C LYS A 267 -14.05 8.98 -2.70
N LYS A 268 -14.86 8.55 -3.68
CA LYS A 268 -15.40 7.17 -3.76
C LYS A 268 -14.36 6.10 -4.11
N THR A 269 -13.24 6.49 -4.71
CA THR A 269 -12.19 5.56 -5.18
C THR A 269 -10.81 6.02 -4.74
N LYS A 270 -9.90 5.09 -4.43
CA LYS A 270 -8.50 5.36 -4.07
C LYS A 270 -7.78 6.09 -5.21
N THR A 271 -7.98 5.69 -6.46
CA THR A 271 -7.40 6.33 -7.65
C THR A 271 -7.87 7.78 -7.84
N ALA A 272 -9.16 8.09 -7.62
CA ALA A 272 -9.62 9.48 -7.65
C ALA A 272 -9.11 10.31 -6.46
N ARG A 273 -8.82 9.68 -5.32
CA ARG A 273 -8.18 10.33 -4.17
C ARG A 273 -6.74 10.72 -4.51
N GLU A 274 -5.93 9.79 -5.02
CA GLU A 274 -4.55 10.08 -5.41
C GLU A 274 -4.48 11.15 -6.53
N ARG A 275 -5.36 11.11 -7.53
CA ARG A 275 -5.46 12.20 -8.53
C ARG A 275 -5.80 13.57 -7.92
N HIS A 276 -6.62 13.59 -6.86
CA HIS A 276 -6.94 14.82 -6.13
C HIS A 276 -5.74 15.32 -5.31
N VAL A 277 -4.94 14.40 -4.75
CA VAL A 277 -3.67 14.73 -4.07
C VAL A 277 -2.70 15.35 -5.08
N ILE A 278 -2.51 14.74 -6.26
CA ILE A 278 -1.67 15.29 -7.34
C ILE A 278 -2.11 16.71 -7.70
N HIS A 279 -3.41 16.93 -7.87
CA HIS A 279 -3.97 18.25 -8.18
C HIS A 279 -3.61 19.28 -7.10
N SER A 280 -3.86 18.94 -5.85
CA SER A 280 -3.71 19.87 -4.72
C SER A 280 -2.23 20.18 -4.47
N LEU A 281 -1.37 19.16 -4.51
CA LEU A 281 0.08 19.32 -4.42
C LEU A 281 0.61 20.18 -5.56
N TYR A 282 0.17 19.94 -6.80
CA TYR A 282 0.68 20.69 -7.96
C TYR A 282 0.29 22.16 -7.87
N ALA A 283 -0.98 22.44 -7.53
CA ALA A 283 -1.44 23.80 -7.32
C ALA A 283 -0.66 24.49 -6.19
N PHE A 284 -0.42 23.78 -5.08
CA PHE A 284 0.41 24.27 -3.99
C PHE A 284 1.84 24.59 -4.46
N PHE A 285 2.51 23.68 -5.17
CA PHE A 285 3.89 23.89 -5.60
C PHE A 285 4.01 25.02 -6.61
N VAL A 286 3.10 25.11 -7.58
CA VAL A 286 3.11 26.23 -8.55
C VAL A 286 2.86 27.55 -7.85
N PHE A 287 1.84 27.62 -6.98
CA PHE A 287 1.52 28.83 -6.23
C PHE A 287 2.69 29.25 -5.34
N ASN A 288 3.27 28.30 -4.60
CA ASN A 288 4.38 28.61 -3.71
C ASN A 288 5.65 28.97 -4.49
N ASN A 289 6.02 28.19 -5.51
CA ASN A 289 7.19 28.45 -6.34
C ASN A 289 7.14 29.81 -7.04
N LEU A 290 6.02 30.16 -7.68
CA LEU A 290 5.95 31.41 -8.44
C LEU A 290 5.46 32.58 -7.60
N VAL A 291 4.31 32.45 -6.94
CA VAL A 291 3.69 33.59 -6.25
C VAL A 291 4.45 33.93 -4.97
N VAL A 292 4.79 32.93 -4.16
CA VAL A 292 5.40 33.20 -2.85
C VAL A 292 6.85 33.64 -3.00
N PHE A 293 7.68 32.95 -3.79
CA PHE A 293 9.06 33.41 -3.99
C PHE A 293 9.14 34.75 -4.69
N SER A 294 8.29 35.03 -5.69
CA SER A 294 8.33 36.33 -6.37
C SER A 294 7.77 37.46 -5.52
N LEU A 295 6.68 37.25 -4.75
CA LEU A 295 6.20 38.25 -3.78
C LEU A 295 7.24 38.49 -2.68
N PHE A 296 7.83 37.43 -2.13
CA PHE A 296 8.81 37.56 -1.06
C PHE A 296 10.08 38.26 -1.56
N SER A 297 10.59 37.91 -2.74
CA SER A 297 11.74 38.57 -3.33
C SER A 297 11.45 40.04 -3.66
N SER A 298 10.23 40.37 -4.11
CA SER A 298 9.79 41.76 -4.29
C SER A 298 9.79 42.50 -2.94
N VAL A 299 9.19 41.92 -1.90
CA VAL A 299 9.17 42.49 -0.54
C VAL A 299 10.58 42.69 0.00
N TRP A 300 11.48 41.72 -0.19
CA TRP A 300 12.88 41.85 0.21
C TRP A 300 13.60 42.97 -0.53
N GLN A 301 13.35 43.15 -1.82
CA GLN A 301 13.88 44.30 -2.56
C GLN A 301 13.31 45.62 -2.04
N LEU A 302 12.04 45.68 -1.66
CA LEU A 302 11.47 46.87 -1.00
C LEU A 302 12.21 47.16 0.30
N PHE A 303 12.43 46.14 1.14
CA PHE A 303 13.22 46.30 2.36
C PHE A 303 14.66 46.76 2.09
N ALA A 304 15.32 46.19 1.07
CA ALA A 304 16.68 46.58 0.70
C ALA A 304 16.74 48.04 0.20
N VAL A 305 15.73 48.48 -0.56
CA VAL A 305 15.60 49.87 -1.02
C VAL A 305 15.36 50.81 0.17
N ILE A 306 14.46 50.45 1.09
CA ILE A 306 14.19 51.23 2.30
C ILE A 306 15.44 51.36 3.18
N ILE A 307 16.17 50.27 3.40
CA ILE A 307 17.41 50.28 4.19
C ILE A 307 18.48 51.15 3.51
N ASN A 308 18.63 51.07 2.19
CA ASN A 308 19.61 51.87 1.47
C ASN A 308 19.21 53.35 1.40
N ALA A 309 17.92 53.66 1.21
CA ALA A 309 17.39 55.03 1.26
C ALA A 309 17.53 55.64 2.67
N SER A 310 17.28 54.84 3.71
CA SER A 310 17.48 55.24 5.11
C SER A 310 18.95 55.50 5.44
N LYS A 311 19.89 54.80 4.79
CA LYS A 311 21.34 55.06 4.94
C LYS A 311 21.81 56.31 4.18
N ASN A 312 21.13 56.66 3.09
CA ASN A 312 21.49 57.79 2.23
C ASN A 312 20.68 59.08 2.53
N GLY A 313 19.71 59.03 3.46
CA GLY A 313 18.91 60.19 3.86
C GLY A 313 17.83 60.64 2.87
N GLU A 314 17.48 59.79 1.88
CA GLU A 314 16.43 60.10 0.90
C GLU A 314 15.04 59.59 1.34
N ASP A 315 13.98 60.29 0.92
CA ASP A 315 12.58 59.87 1.10
C ASP A 315 12.36 58.47 0.52
N ALA A 316 12.26 57.46 1.39
CA ALA A 316 12.04 56.06 1.01
C ALA A 316 10.81 55.88 0.09
N TRP A 317 9.83 56.78 0.19
CA TRP A 317 8.63 56.80 -0.65
C TRP A 317 8.89 57.19 -2.11
N LYS A 318 9.78 58.15 -2.38
CA LYS A 318 10.14 58.58 -3.74
C LYS A 318 11.01 57.55 -4.46
N ALA A 319 11.94 56.91 -3.74
CA ALA A 319 12.74 55.80 -4.25
C ALA A 319 11.89 54.55 -4.60
N LEU A 320 10.81 54.33 -3.85
CA LEU A 320 9.84 53.26 -4.11
C LEU A 320 8.99 53.52 -5.36
N GLN A 321 8.57 54.78 -5.56
CA GLN A 321 7.78 55.20 -6.73
C GLN A 321 8.60 55.18 -8.02
N ALA A 322 9.89 55.55 -7.95
CA ALA A 322 10.79 55.66 -9.10
C ALA A 322 11.17 54.30 -9.74
N ARG A 323 11.14 53.20 -8.97
CA ARG A 323 11.61 51.88 -9.46
C ARG A 323 10.55 50.98 -10.06
N GLY A 324 9.27 51.36 -10.01
CA GLY A 324 8.14 50.58 -10.54
C GLY A 324 8.02 49.18 -9.92
N THR A 325 6.96 48.92 -9.16
CA THR A 325 6.71 47.61 -8.50
C THR A 325 6.85 46.41 -9.45
N PHE A 326 6.54 46.60 -10.74
CA PHE A 326 6.66 45.59 -11.79
C PHE A 326 8.12 45.23 -12.17
N GLN A 327 9.02 46.22 -12.30
CA GLN A 327 10.42 45.94 -12.63
C GLN A 327 11.16 45.26 -11.47
N GLY A 328 10.85 45.64 -10.23
CA GLY A 328 11.34 44.95 -9.04
C GLY A 328 10.96 43.46 -9.03
N PHE A 329 9.69 43.15 -9.36
CA PHE A 329 9.21 41.78 -9.47
C PHE A 329 9.97 40.94 -10.51
N VAL A 330 10.29 41.51 -11.67
CA VAL A 330 11.05 40.79 -12.71
C VAL A 330 12.50 40.57 -12.32
N VAL A 331 13.16 41.58 -11.74
CA VAL A 331 14.54 41.46 -11.25
C VAL A 331 14.62 40.43 -10.11
N ALA A 332 13.61 40.40 -9.23
CA ALA A 332 13.44 39.39 -8.21
C ALA A 332 13.39 37.96 -8.79
N LEU A 333 12.60 37.75 -9.84
CA LEU A 333 12.48 36.45 -10.52
C LEU A 333 13.82 35.99 -11.11
N ILE A 334 14.62 36.91 -11.66
CA ILE A 334 15.97 36.64 -12.18
C ILE A 334 16.92 36.18 -11.06
N HIS A 335 16.90 36.86 -9.90
CA HIS A 335 17.76 36.49 -8.76
C HIS A 335 17.43 35.12 -8.16
N VAL A 336 16.19 34.65 -8.32
CA VAL A 336 15.74 33.34 -7.82
C VAL A 336 16.13 32.20 -8.79
N ALA A 337 16.40 32.48 -10.08
CA ALA A 337 16.69 31.44 -11.07
C ALA A 337 17.90 30.53 -10.72
N PRO A 338 19.06 31.05 -10.24
CA PRO A 338 20.20 30.23 -9.85
C PRO A 338 19.91 29.23 -8.72
N PHE A 339 19.02 29.61 -7.79
CA PHE A 339 18.60 28.72 -6.71
C PHE A 339 17.90 27.47 -7.25
N TRP A 340 17.01 27.61 -8.24
CA TRP A 340 16.32 26.48 -8.85
C TRP A 340 17.24 25.56 -9.64
N VAL A 341 18.28 26.11 -10.26
CA VAL A 341 19.31 25.32 -10.97
C VAL A 341 20.07 24.46 -9.97
N ASN A 342 20.58 25.06 -8.90
CA ASN A 342 21.31 24.34 -7.85
C ASN A 342 20.42 23.29 -7.18
N TRP A 343 19.18 23.64 -6.89
CA TRP A 343 18.21 22.72 -6.29
C TRP A 343 17.92 21.52 -7.20
N LEU A 344 17.74 21.75 -8.50
CA LEU A 344 17.50 20.67 -9.47
C LEU A 344 18.74 19.78 -9.64
N LEU A 345 19.93 20.39 -9.66
CA LEU A 345 21.19 19.64 -9.74
C LEU A 345 21.33 18.69 -8.55
N GLN A 346 21.09 19.17 -7.33
CA GLN A 346 21.14 18.34 -6.13
C GLN A 346 20.09 17.23 -6.11
N ARG A 347 18.93 17.46 -6.74
CA ARG A 347 17.88 16.45 -6.83
C ARG A 347 18.31 15.22 -7.66
N ASN A 348 19.26 15.37 -8.59
CA ASN A 348 19.86 14.22 -9.30
C ASN A 348 20.48 13.20 -8.33
N LEU A 349 21.14 13.67 -7.27
CA LEU A 349 21.68 12.79 -6.22
C LEU A 349 20.56 12.05 -5.48
N GLY A 350 19.40 12.69 -5.33
CA GLY A 350 18.22 12.07 -4.75
C GLY A 350 17.69 10.86 -5.53
N ALA A 351 17.87 10.83 -6.85
CA ALA A 351 17.49 9.67 -7.67
C ALA A 351 18.34 8.43 -7.34
N ALA A 352 19.63 8.61 -7.02
CA ALA A 352 20.51 7.53 -6.56
C ALA A 352 20.15 7.08 -5.15
N VAL A 353 19.78 8.00 -4.25
CA VAL A 353 19.32 7.66 -2.89
C VAL A 353 18.04 6.82 -2.91
N ASP A 354 17.14 7.12 -3.85
CA ASP A 354 15.90 6.35 -4.05
C ASP A 354 16.18 4.92 -4.52
N LEU A 355 17.22 4.70 -5.33
CA LEU A 355 17.66 3.36 -5.76
C LEU A 355 18.11 2.51 -4.57
N VAL A 356 18.93 3.08 -3.67
CA VAL A 356 19.49 2.37 -2.51
C VAL A 356 18.42 2.15 -1.42
N GLN A 357 17.31 2.89 -1.46
CA GLN A 357 16.26 2.83 -0.43
C GLN A 357 16.80 3.01 1.01
N VAL A 358 17.76 3.92 1.17
CA VAL A 358 18.51 4.13 2.42
C VAL A 358 17.60 4.23 3.64
N ILE A 359 16.50 4.99 3.54
CA ILE A 359 15.57 5.21 4.65
C ILE A 359 14.94 3.89 5.13
N ASN A 360 14.47 3.06 4.20
CA ASN A 360 13.85 1.77 4.56
C ASN A 360 14.90 0.83 5.16
N MET A 361 16.08 0.75 4.55
CA MET A 361 17.16 -0.12 5.02
C MET A 361 17.61 0.24 6.44
N VAL A 362 17.87 1.53 6.69
CA VAL A 362 18.29 2.03 8.00
C VAL A 362 17.19 1.79 9.04
N TRP A 363 15.94 2.15 8.73
CA TRP A 363 14.83 1.94 9.66
C TRP A 363 14.63 0.47 10.01
N ILE A 364 14.65 -0.43 9.02
CA ILE A 364 14.49 -1.88 9.26
C ILE A 364 15.67 -2.42 10.08
N PHE A 365 16.90 -1.98 9.83
CA PHE A 365 18.06 -2.38 10.62
C PHE A 365 17.92 -1.96 12.09
N PHE A 366 17.60 -0.70 12.36
CA PHE A 366 17.34 -0.21 13.72
C PHE A 366 16.15 -0.94 14.35
N ALA A 367 15.07 -1.15 13.61
CA ALA A 367 13.86 -1.80 14.11
C ALA A 367 14.11 -3.26 14.51
N ARG A 368 14.92 -4.00 13.74
CA ARG A 368 15.32 -5.38 14.05
C ARG A 368 16.28 -5.46 15.24
N LYS A 369 17.19 -4.49 15.38
CA LYS A 369 18.22 -4.53 16.44
C LYS A 369 17.69 -4.11 17.81
N PHE A 370 16.83 -3.09 17.86
CA PHE A 370 16.42 -2.47 19.13
C PHE A 370 15.00 -2.85 19.58
N PHE A 371 14.12 -3.30 18.68
CA PHE A 371 12.77 -3.72 19.04
C PHE A 371 12.61 -5.24 18.93
N SER A 372 11.56 -5.80 19.55
CA SER A 372 11.11 -7.18 19.33
C SER A 372 9.94 -7.18 18.33
N PRO A 373 10.19 -7.10 17.01
CA PRO A 373 9.15 -7.12 16.00
C PRO A 373 8.41 -8.47 15.98
N THR A 374 7.11 -8.40 15.68
CA THR A 374 6.26 -9.58 15.53
C THR A 374 6.56 -10.30 14.21
N PRO A 375 6.30 -11.62 14.10
CA PRO A 375 6.45 -12.35 12.83
C PRO A 375 5.70 -11.67 11.68
N ARG A 376 4.50 -11.17 11.94
CA ARG A 376 3.73 -10.38 10.98
C ARG A 376 4.49 -9.12 10.52
N LYS A 377 5.08 -8.35 11.43
CA LYS A 377 5.88 -7.16 11.07
C LYS A 377 7.11 -7.53 10.21
N TYR A 378 7.74 -8.68 10.44
CA TYR A 378 8.82 -9.16 9.56
C TYR A 378 8.34 -9.44 8.14
N ILE A 379 7.20 -10.11 8.02
CA ILE A 379 6.57 -10.39 6.72
C ILE A 379 6.17 -9.07 6.03
N GLU A 380 5.56 -8.13 6.77
CA GLU A 380 5.17 -6.82 6.25
C GLU A 380 6.39 -5.96 5.81
N TRP A 381 7.53 -6.04 6.48
CA TRP A 381 8.76 -5.32 6.08
C TRP A 381 9.44 -5.92 4.86
N THR A 382 9.24 -7.21 4.61
CA THR A 382 9.75 -7.90 3.41
C THR A 382 8.77 -7.73 2.23
N ALA A 383 7.56 -7.23 2.49
CA ALA A 383 6.60 -6.93 1.45
C ALA A 383 7.08 -5.74 0.59
N PRO A 384 6.94 -5.83 -0.75
CA PRO A 384 7.36 -4.76 -1.64
C PRO A 384 6.54 -3.48 -1.39
N PRO A 385 7.18 -2.29 -1.31
CA PRO A 385 6.47 -1.05 -1.07
C PRO A 385 5.57 -0.67 -2.27
N PRO A 386 4.40 -0.05 -2.01
CA PRO A 386 3.55 0.44 -3.08
C PRO A 386 4.17 1.68 -3.76
N PHE A 387 4.10 1.74 -5.09
CA PHE A 387 4.55 2.94 -5.81
C PHE A 387 3.65 4.15 -5.51
N ASP A 388 4.24 5.21 -4.95
CA ASP A 388 3.51 6.46 -4.64
C ASP A 388 3.37 7.36 -5.88
N TYR A 389 2.41 7.01 -6.74
CA TYR A 389 2.10 7.78 -7.95
C TYR A 389 1.89 9.28 -7.69
N ALA A 390 1.27 9.64 -6.55
CA ALA A 390 0.92 11.03 -6.31
C ALA A 390 2.14 11.90 -6.05
N SER A 391 3.07 11.40 -5.23
CA SER A 391 4.31 12.10 -4.88
C SER A 391 5.26 12.17 -6.09
N TYR A 392 5.55 11.04 -6.73
CA TYR A 392 6.50 10.99 -7.86
C TYR A 392 6.04 11.82 -9.05
N TYR A 393 4.79 11.66 -9.53
CA TYR A 393 4.31 12.45 -10.66
C TYR A 393 4.27 13.94 -10.35
N ASN A 394 3.99 14.30 -9.10
CA ASN A 394 3.98 15.68 -8.71
C ASN A 394 5.39 16.30 -8.75
N TYR A 395 6.40 15.59 -8.25
CA TYR A 395 7.80 16.02 -8.35
C TYR A 395 8.26 16.17 -9.80
N PHE A 396 7.93 15.20 -10.68
CA PHE A 396 8.27 15.32 -12.10
C PHE A 396 7.58 16.50 -12.78
N LEU A 397 6.29 16.70 -12.51
CA LEU A 397 5.55 17.86 -13.01
C LEU A 397 6.13 19.17 -12.49
N PHE A 398 6.59 19.18 -11.24
CA PHE A 398 7.26 20.33 -10.66
C PHE A 398 8.58 20.64 -11.38
N TYR A 399 9.43 19.64 -11.63
CA TYR A 399 10.69 19.82 -12.35
C TYR A 399 10.46 20.34 -13.76
N VAL A 400 9.51 19.76 -14.50
CA VAL A 400 9.14 20.24 -15.84
C VAL A 400 8.65 21.69 -15.77
N THR A 401 7.80 22.03 -14.79
CA THR A 401 7.24 23.38 -14.68
C THR A 401 8.32 24.40 -14.38
N THR A 402 9.20 24.13 -13.41
CA THR A 402 10.33 24.99 -13.05
C THR A 402 11.29 25.12 -14.22
N ALA A 403 11.65 24.02 -14.89
CA ALA A 403 12.55 24.05 -16.03
C ALA A 403 12.01 24.89 -17.19
N LEU A 404 10.72 24.75 -17.52
CA LEU A 404 10.09 25.55 -18.56
C LEU A 404 9.95 27.02 -18.16
N CYS A 405 9.62 27.35 -16.90
CA CYS A 405 9.47 28.74 -16.47
C CYS A 405 10.81 29.49 -16.43
N PHE A 406 11.91 28.83 -16.06
CA PHE A 406 13.23 29.44 -15.93
C PHE A 406 14.13 29.24 -17.15
N SER A 407 13.70 28.50 -18.18
CA SER A 407 14.52 28.21 -19.38
C SER A 407 14.96 29.48 -20.11
N THR A 408 14.09 30.48 -20.23
CA THR A 408 14.42 31.76 -20.90
C THR A 408 15.32 32.66 -20.05
N LEU A 409 15.39 32.43 -18.74
CA LEU A 409 16.26 33.17 -17.83
C LEU A 409 17.64 32.55 -17.72
N GLN A 410 17.68 31.22 -17.54
CA GLN A 410 18.91 30.48 -17.39
C GLN A 410 18.82 29.19 -18.22
N PRO A 411 19.29 29.21 -19.48
CA PRO A 411 19.16 28.09 -20.40
C PRO A 411 19.80 26.79 -19.90
N ILE A 412 20.79 26.87 -19.01
CA ILE A 412 21.46 25.71 -18.41
C ILE A 412 20.51 24.80 -17.62
N VAL A 413 19.33 25.28 -17.22
CA VAL A 413 18.32 24.46 -16.54
C VAL A 413 17.84 23.32 -17.45
N LEU A 414 17.74 23.54 -18.76
CA LEU A 414 17.26 22.53 -19.71
C LEU A 414 18.15 21.29 -19.77
N PRO A 415 19.48 21.39 -20.03
CA PRO A 415 20.34 20.21 -20.05
C PRO A 415 20.44 19.52 -18.68
N VAL A 416 20.43 20.28 -17.58
CA VAL A 416 20.40 19.71 -16.22
C VAL A 416 19.12 18.90 -15.99
N THR A 417 17.97 19.42 -16.44
CA THR A 417 16.68 18.72 -16.35
C THR A 417 16.64 17.49 -17.27
N ALA A 418 17.21 17.58 -18.47
CA ALA A 418 17.29 16.48 -19.42
C ALA A 418 18.14 15.32 -18.87
N LEU A 419 19.30 15.64 -18.27
CA LEU A 419 20.13 14.67 -17.56
C LEU A 419 19.34 13.99 -16.44
N TYR A 420 18.64 14.78 -15.63
CA TYR A 420 17.78 14.26 -14.57
C TYR A 420 16.79 13.22 -15.10
N PHE A 421 15.99 13.57 -16.12
CA PHE A 421 15.01 12.63 -16.66
C PHE A 421 15.65 11.42 -17.34
N GLY A 422 16.83 11.55 -17.95
CA GLY A 422 17.57 10.45 -18.55
C GLY A 422 18.00 9.40 -17.50
N VAL A 423 18.68 9.85 -16.43
CA VAL A 423 19.10 8.98 -15.33
C VAL A 423 17.89 8.42 -14.57
N ASP A 424 16.91 9.28 -14.28
CA ASP A 424 15.69 8.91 -13.58
C ASP A 424 14.91 7.81 -14.34
N SER A 425 14.69 7.97 -15.65
CA SER A 425 13.99 6.97 -16.47
C SER A 425 14.61 5.57 -16.35
N TRP A 426 15.94 5.47 -16.41
CA TRP A 426 16.65 4.21 -16.28
C TRP A 426 16.51 3.61 -14.86
N LEU A 427 16.76 4.41 -13.83
CA LEU A 427 16.66 3.96 -12.43
C LEU A 427 15.24 3.56 -12.03
N LYS A 428 14.23 4.33 -12.45
CA LYS A 428 12.83 4.05 -12.11
C LYS A 428 12.32 2.81 -12.84
N LYS A 429 12.81 2.52 -14.05
CA LYS A 429 12.51 1.25 -14.73
C LYS A 429 13.00 0.06 -13.90
N TYR A 430 14.21 0.13 -13.34
CA TYR A 430 14.72 -0.91 -12.43
C TYR A 430 13.86 -1.03 -11.17
N LEU A 431 13.55 0.09 -10.51
CA LEU A 431 12.72 0.11 -9.30
C LEU A 431 11.31 -0.46 -9.52
N LEU A 432 10.68 -0.15 -10.66
CA LEU A 432 9.36 -0.66 -11.02
C LEU A 432 9.35 -2.16 -11.36
N LEU A 433 10.49 -2.71 -11.80
CA LEU A 433 10.60 -4.13 -12.13
C LEU A 433 10.87 -4.99 -10.88
N TYR A 434 11.71 -4.51 -9.96
CA TYR A 434 12.22 -5.34 -8.86
C TYR A 434 11.67 -5.00 -7.48
N ILE A 435 11.27 -3.74 -7.22
CA ILE A 435 10.99 -3.29 -5.86
C ILE A 435 9.54 -2.84 -5.66
N PHE A 436 9.00 -2.04 -6.57
CA PHE A 436 7.67 -1.45 -6.37
C PHE A 436 6.54 -2.35 -6.85
N VAL A 437 5.44 -2.36 -6.09
CA VAL A 437 4.18 -3.00 -6.50
C VAL A 437 3.09 -1.97 -6.76
N THR A 438 2.28 -2.24 -7.79
CA THR A 438 1.15 -1.39 -8.16
C THR A 438 -0.12 -1.81 -7.39
N LYS A 439 -0.38 -1.15 -6.26
CA LYS A 439 -1.50 -1.51 -5.36
C LYS A 439 -2.88 -1.38 -6.01
N THR A 440 -3.07 -0.37 -6.85
CA THR A 440 -4.33 -0.12 -7.56
C THR A 440 -4.04 0.31 -8.99
N GLU A 441 -4.53 -0.47 -9.95
CA GLU A 441 -4.37 -0.14 -11.35
C GLU A 441 -5.40 0.92 -11.79
N SER A 442 -4.90 2.03 -12.33
CA SER A 442 -5.74 3.17 -12.72
C SER A 442 -6.24 3.11 -14.17
N GLY A 443 -5.76 2.16 -14.99
CA GLY A 443 -6.09 2.05 -16.42
C GLY A 443 -5.68 3.28 -17.23
N GLY A 444 -4.54 3.91 -16.92
CA GLY A 444 -4.04 5.09 -17.65
C GLY A 444 -4.74 6.41 -17.31
N ARG A 445 -5.66 6.44 -16.34
CA ARG A 445 -6.41 7.65 -15.95
C ARG A 445 -5.55 8.80 -15.42
N TYR A 446 -4.30 8.54 -15.03
CA TYR A 446 -3.34 9.58 -14.65
C TYR A 446 -2.81 10.39 -15.84
N TRP A 447 -2.72 9.80 -17.04
CA TRP A 447 -2.18 10.47 -18.23
C TRP A 447 -2.86 11.80 -18.52
N ARG A 448 -4.20 11.80 -18.51
CA ARG A 448 -5.00 13.01 -18.70
C ARG A 448 -4.67 14.10 -17.68
N VAL A 449 -4.40 13.74 -16.42
CA VAL A 449 -4.05 14.71 -15.38
C VAL A 449 -2.67 15.29 -15.67
N ILE A 450 -1.67 14.43 -15.91
CA ILE A 450 -0.28 14.83 -16.18
C ILE A 450 -0.21 15.73 -17.41
N TYR A 451 -0.79 15.30 -18.53
CA TYR A 451 -0.79 16.06 -19.78
C TYR A 451 -1.40 17.46 -19.62
N ASN A 452 -2.55 17.57 -18.93
CA ASN A 452 -3.17 18.86 -18.65
C ASN A 452 -2.28 19.78 -17.79
N ARG A 453 -1.38 19.23 -16.96
CA ARG A 453 -0.42 20.02 -16.17
C ARG A 453 0.81 20.41 -16.97
N VAL A 454 1.31 19.56 -17.87
CA VAL A 454 2.38 19.94 -18.79
C VAL A 454 1.92 21.07 -19.71
N VAL A 455 0.71 20.97 -20.29
CA VAL A 455 0.13 22.06 -21.09
C VAL A 455 0.01 23.36 -20.28
N PHE A 456 -0.45 23.27 -19.03
CA PHE A 456 -0.51 24.43 -18.15
C PHE A 456 0.89 24.99 -17.84
N ALA A 457 1.89 24.15 -17.61
CA ALA A 457 3.27 24.55 -17.39
C ALA A 457 3.88 25.27 -18.60
N VAL A 458 3.58 24.83 -19.83
CA VAL A 458 4.00 25.51 -21.06
C VAL A 458 3.32 26.88 -21.18
N ILE A 459 2.00 26.95 -20.94
CA ILE A 459 1.27 28.23 -20.94
C ILE A 459 1.87 29.18 -19.90
N LEU A 460 2.12 28.68 -18.69
CA LEU A 460 2.72 29.42 -17.59
C LEU A 460 4.14 29.93 -17.93
N SER A 461 4.96 29.09 -18.56
CA SER A 461 6.28 29.47 -19.07
C SER A 461 6.19 30.62 -20.07
N ASN A 462 5.25 30.56 -21.04
CA ASN A 462 5.02 31.67 -21.97
C ASN A 462 4.62 32.96 -21.24
N PHE A 463 3.79 32.88 -20.20
CA PHE A 463 3.48 34.04 -19.36
C PHE A 463 4.70 34.60 -18.64
N VAL A 464 5.56 33.74 -18.06
CA VAL A 464 6.80 34.16 -17.40
C VAL A 464 7.75 34.85 -18.39
N THR A 465 7.94 34.26 -19.58
CA THR A 465 8.71 34.88 -20.67
C THR A 465 8.10 36.22 -21.09
N GLY A 466 6.78 36.32 -21.17
CA GLY A 466 6.08 37.57 -21.48
C GLY A 466 6.35 38.65 -20.46
N LEU A 467 6.32 38.33 -19.17
CA LEU A 467 6.67 39.27 -18.09
C LEU A 467 8.11 39.80 -18.24
N ILE A 468 9.05 38.93 -18.61
CA ILE A 468 10.46 39.33 -18.81
C ILE A 468 10.60 40.23 -20.04
N VAL A 469 9.96 39.86 -21.15
CA VAL A 469 9.99 40.64 -22.40
C VAL A 469 9.32 42.00 -22.20
N THR A 470 8.24 42.10 -21.43
CA THR A 470 7.63 43.40 -21.12
C THR A 470 8.52 44.30 -20.27
N ALA A 471 9.40 43.74 -19.46
CA ALA A 471 10.27 44.52 -18.58
C ALA A 471 11.61 44.92 -19.23
N ARG A 472 12.12 44.14 -20.20
CA ARG A 472 13.44 44.35 -20.83
C ARG A 472 13.42 44.45 -22.36
N GLY A 473 12.31 44.12 -23.00
CA GLY A 473 12.20 43.97 -24.46
C GLY A 473 11.37 45.07 -25.12
N SER A 474 11.17 44.91 -26.43
CA SER A 474 10.34 45.78 -27.26
C SER A 474 8.89 45.31 -27.30
N TRP A 475 7.95 46.25 -27.48
CA TRP A 475 6.53 45.95 -27.70
C TRP A 475 6.29 44.99 -28.87
N THR A 476 7.16 45.00 -29.89
CA THR A 476 7.09 44.06 -31.03
C THR A 476 7.26 42.60 -30.60
N MET A 477 8.15 42.33 -29.63
CA MET A 477 8.36 40.97 -29.09
C MET A 477 7.16 40.49 -28.29
N VAL A 478 6.45 41.40 -27.60
CA VAL A 478 5.23 41.09 -26.84
C VAL A 478 4.10 40.70 -27.80
N TYR A 479 3.92 41.42 -28.91
CA TYR A 479 2.92 41.08 -29.92
C TYR A 479 3.17 39.71 -30.55
N CYS A 480 4.43 39.34 -30.81
CA CYS A 480 4.78 38.00 -31.31
C CYS A 480 4.50 36.88 -30.30
N LEU A 481 4.55 37.17 -28.99
CA LEU A 481 4.33 36.18 -27.93
C LEU A 481 2.85 35.98 -27.59
N ALA A 482 2.02 37.01 -27.73
CA ALA A 482 0.59 36.98 -27.43
C ALA A 482 -0.21 35.80 -28.07
N PRO A 483 0.01 35.38 -29.33
CA PRO A 483 -0.74 34.26 -29.92
C PRO A 483 -0.37 32.88 -29.35
N LEU A 484 0.83 32.69 -28.78
CA LEU A 484 1.33 31.39 -28.34
C LEU A 484 0.48 30.74 -27.22
N PRO A 485 0.12 31.44 -26.13
CA PRO A 485 -0.80 30.91 -25.12
C PRO A 485 -2.18 30.56 -25.67
N LEU A 486 -2.71 31.37 -26.61
CA LEU A 486 -4.02 31.15 -27.22
C LEU A 486 -4.01 29.89 -28.11
N LEU A 487 -2.95 29.69 -28.90
CA LEU A 487 -2.75 28.49 -29.71
C LEU A 487 -2.69 27.24 -28.81
N MET A 488 -1.96 27.30 -27.69
CA MET A 488 -1.89 26.19 -26.73
C MET A 488 -3.24 25.87 -26.07
N LEU A 489 -4.06 26.89 -25.79
CA LEU A 489 -5.43 26.68 -25.30
C LEU A 489 -6.33 26.04 -26.36
N GLY A 490 -6.21 26.46 -27.62
CA GLY A 490 -6.88 25.84 -28.76
C GLY A 490 -6.48 24.37 -28.95
N PHE A 491 -5.18 24.07 -28.86
CA PHE A 491 -4.66 22.70 -28.94
C PHE A 491 -5.19 21.82 -27.80
N LYS A 492 -5.22 22.34 -26.56
CA LYS A 492 -5.84 21.64 -25.43
C LYS A 492 -7.32 21.35 -25.66
N TRP A 493 -8.06 22.30 -26.22
CA TRP A 493 -9.47 22.12 -26.56
C TRP A 493 -9.64 21.01 -27.59
N TYR A 494 -8.84 21.02 -28.65
CA TYR A 494 -8.80 19.96 -29.66
C TYR A 494 -8.53 18.59 -29.02
N CYS A 495 -7.51 18.48 -28.17
CA CYS A 495 -7.19 17.22 -27.49
C CYS A 495 -8.35 16.73 -26.60
N ARG A 496 -9.02 17.64 -25.90
CA ARG A 496 -10.20 17.32 -25.07
C ARG A 496 -11.33 16.75 -25.90
N VAL A 497 -11.64 17.33 -27.06
CA VAL A 497 -12.75 16.86 -27.90
C VAL A 497 -12.41 15.50 -28.54
N THR A 498 -11.20 15.35 -29.05
CA THR A 498 -10.78 14.20 -29.85
C THR A 498 -10.42 12.97 -29.00
N PHE A 499 -9.71 13.15 -27.88
CA PHE A 499 -9.11 12.02 -27.14
C PHE A 499 -9.81 11.68 -25.82
N ASP A 500 -10.32 12.65 -25.05
CA ASP A 500 -10.83 12.38 -23.69
C ASP A 500 -11.94 11.30 -23.67
N ASN A 501 -12.86 11.35 -24.64
CA ASN A 501 -13.95 10.38 -24.72
C ASN A 501 -13.44 8.97 -25.07
N LYS A 502 -12.49 8.86 -26.01
CA LYS A 502 -11.90 7.58 -26.44
C LYS A 502 -11.03 6.95 -25.35
N MET A 503 -10.42 7.77 -24.50
CA MET A 503 -9.63 7.28 -23.36
C MET A 503 -10.48 6.70 -22.22
N GLN A 504 -11.73 7.15 -22.07
CA GLN A 504 -12.59 6.76 -20.95
C GLN A 504 -13.54 5.61 -21.29
N TYR A 505 -13.99 5.52 -22.55
CA TYR A 505 -15.00 4.56 -23.00
C TYR A 505 -14.45 3.70 -24.15
N TYR A 506 -14.63 2.38 -24.04
CA TYR A 506 -14.17 1.40 -25.03
C TYR A 506 -15.03 1.45 -26.30
N SER A 507 -16.33 1.23 -26.18
CA SER A 507 -17.30 1.48 -27.25
C SER A 507 -18.17 2.69 -26.93
N ARG A 508 -18.60 3.38 -27.99
CA ARG A 508 -19.56 4.50 -27.97
C ARG A 508 -20.85 4.16 -28.73
N ALA A 509 -20.81 3.13 -29.59
CA ALA A 509 -21.89 2.77 -30.50
C ALA A 509 -22.54 1.45 -30.05
N LEU A 510 -23.84 1.31 -30.33
CA LEU A 510 -24.52 0.01 -30.28
C LEU A 510 -23.81 -0.90 -31.29
N VAL A 511 -23.19 -1.97 -30.79
CA VAL A 511 -22.90 -3.12 -31.66
C VAL A 511 -24.14 -3.99 -31.59
N THR A 512 -25.12 -3.70 -32.45
CA THR A 512 -26.25 -4.60 -32.73
C THR A 512 -25.71 -5.77 -33.55
N ASP A 513 -24.97 -6.68 -32.92
CA ASP A 513 -24.77 -7.99 -33.50
C ASP A 513 -25.60 -9.00 -32.69
N PRO A 514 -26.87 -9.22 -33.07
CA PRO A 514 -27.79 -10.06 -32.30
C PRO A 514 -27.32 -11.52 -32.21
N GLU A 515 -26.47 -12.00 -33.14
CA GLU A 515 -25.93 -13.36 -33.13
C GLU A 515 -24.87 -13.60 -32.03
N ALA A 516 -24.14 -12.57 -31.60
CA ALA A 516 -23.19 -12.69 -30.48
C ALA A 516 -23.90 -12.77 -29.10
N MET A 517 -25.16 -12.30 -29.02
CA MET A 517 -25.93 -12.24 -27.77
C MET A 517 -26.58 -13.58 -27.37
N ALA A 518 -26.70 -14.55 -28.28
CA ALA A 518 -27.43 -15.79 -28.05
C ALA A 518 -26.68 -16.86 -27.22
N SER A 519 -25.41 -16.65 -26.83
CA SER A 519 -24.57 -17.69 -26.23
C SER A 519 -24.52 -17.76 -24.69
N SER A 520 -25.21 -16.89 -23.95
CA SER A 520 -25.03 -16.77 -22.47
C SER A 520 -25.97 -17.67 -21.64
N LYS A 521 -25.75 -18.99 -21.66
CA LYS A 521 -26.50 -19.96 -20.82
C LYS A 521 -26.10 -20.00 -19.31
N SER A 522 -25.42 -18.96 -18.76
CA SER A 522 -24.95 -18.97 -17.35
C SER A 522 -25.43 -17.77 -16.53
N SER A 523 -26.75 -17.61 -16.41
CA SER A 523 -27.36 -16.45 -15.72
C SER A 523 -27.11 -16.41 -14.20
N LYS A 524 -27.34 -17.52 -13.49
CA LYS A 524 -27.21 -17.57 -12.02
C LYS A 524 -25.75 -17.42 -11.53
N LYS A 525 -24.81 -18.09 -12.19
CA LYS A 525 -23.39 -18.11 -11.79
C LYS A 525 -22.74 -16.74 -11.84
N MET A 526 -23.13 -15.88 -12.79
CA MET A 526 -22.54 -14.52 -12.87
C MET A 526 -23.21 -13.50 -11.94
N VAL A 527 -24.49 -13.66 -11.55
CA VAL A 527 -25.07 -12.85 -10.44
C VAL A 527 -24.34 -13.16 -9.13
N GLU A 528 -24.13 -14.44 -8.85
CA GLU A 528 -23.37 -14.88 -7.67
C GLU A 528 -21.93 -14.34 -7.69
N ARG A 529 -21.27 -14.36 -8.86
CA ARG A 529 -19.94 -13.74 -9.05
C ARG A 529 -19.94 -12.23 -8.89
N LEU A 530 -21.00 -11.53 -9.33
CA LEU A 530 -21.15 -10.09 -9.16
C LEU A 530 -21.30 -9.75 -7.68
N SER A 531 -22.21 -10.43 -6.98
CA SER A 531 -22.48 -10.20 -5.56
C SER A 531 -21.30 -10.58 -4.65
N SER A 532 -20.52 -11.60 -5.01
CA SER A 532 -19.30 -11.98 -4.28
C SER A 532 -18.13 -11.03 -4.53
N ARG A 533 -17.98 -10.49 -5.75
CA ARG A 533 -16.84 -9.61 -6.10
C ARG A 533 -17.07 -8.13 -5.82
N PHE A 534 -18.29 -7.65 -6.04
CA PHE A 534 -18.72 -6.29 -5.74
C PHE A 534 -19.60 -6.21 -4.48
N GLY A 535 -19.63 -7.29 -3.70
CA GLY A 535 -20.06 -7.25 -2.31
C GLY A 535 -19.00 -6.56 -1.45
N HIS A 536 -19.41 -6.10 -0.28
CA HIS A 536 -18.44 -5.49 0.62
C HIS A 536 -17.50 -6.55 1.21
N PRO A 537 -16.17 -6.30 1.27
CA PRO A 537 -15.19 -7.27 1.74
C PRO A 537 -15.44 -7.79 3.15
N ALA A 538 -16.01 -6.97 4.04
CA ALA A 538 -16.35 -7.37 5.41
C ALA A 538 -17.24 -8.63 5.50
N LEU A 539 -18.05 -8.93 4.48
CA LEU A 539 -18.96 -10.07 4.47
C LEU A 539 -18.25 -11.42 4.28
N TYR A 540 -17.20 -11.45 3.45
CA TYR A 540 -16.56 -12.69 3.01
C TYR A 540 -15.07 -12.78 3.37
N LYS A 541 -14.43 -11.68 3.77
CA LYS A 541 -13.02 -11.68 4.15
C LYS A 541 -12.83 -12.53 5.42
N PRO A 542 -11.91 -13.50 5.44
CA PRO A 542 -11.56 -14.18 6.68
C PRO A 542 -11.00 -13.19 7.71
N LEU A 543 -11.15 -13.53 8.99
CA LEU A 543 -10.59 -12.75 10.08
C LEU A 543 -9.10 -13.05 10.22
N SER A 544 -8.32 -12.07 10.67
CA SER A 544 -6.89 -12.24 10.85
C SER A 544 -6.60 -13.11 12.08
N THR A 545 -5.84 -14.19 11.90
CA THR A 545 -5.42 -15.04 13.02
C THR A 545 -4.15 -14.48 13.65
N PRO A 546 -3.95 -14.56 14.98
CA PRO A 546 -2.72 -14.11 15.61
C PRO A 546 -1.54 -15.01 15.24
N MET A 547 -0.42 -14.41 14.86
CA MET A 547 0.78 -15.10 14.40
C MET A 547 1.89 -15.10 15.48
N VAL A 548 2.44 -16.28 15.76
CA VAL A 548 3.51 -16.48 16.76
C VAL A 548 4.73 -17.14 16.10
N HIS A 549 5.93 -16.79 16.55
CA HIS A 549 7.16 -17.37 16.02
C HIS A 549 7.31 -18.84 16.44
N ALA A 550 7.82 -19.70 15.56
CA ALA A 550 7.99 -21.14 15.84
C ALA A 550 8.82 -21.43 17.10
N LYS A 551 9.86 -20.63 17.36
CA LYS A 551 10.67 -20.72 18.59
C LYS A 551 9.85 -20.57 19.88
N ALA A 552 8.76 -19.80 19.83
CA ALA A 552 7.86 -19.58 20.96
C ALA A 552 6.69 -20.57 21.03
N ALA A 553 6.49 -21.42 20.01
CA ALA A 553 5.33 -22.30 19.92
C ALA A 553 5.27 -23.32 21.06
N GLY A 554 6.41 -23.94 21.40
CA GLY A 554 6.46 -24.91 22.50
C GLY A 554 6.19 -24.28 23.88
N ALA A 555 6.66 -23.05 24.10
CA ALA A 555 6.37 -22.31 25.34
C ALA A 555 4.89 -21.88 25.40
N LEU A 556 4.32 -21.49 24.26
CA LEU A 556 2.91 -21.12 24.13
C LEU A 556 1.99 -22.32 24.37
N GLU A 557 2.31 -23.48 23.82
CA GLU A 557 1.50 -24.69 24.00
C GLU A 557 1.47 -25.14 25.46
N LYS A 558 2.63 -25.16 26.14
CA LYS A 558 2.72 -25.40 27.59
C LYS A 558 1.89 -24.39 28.39
N PHE A 559 1.91 -23.12 27.99
CA PHE A 559 1.15 -22.05 28.65
C PHE A 559 -0.36 -22.27 28.56
N TYR A 560 -0.89 -22.64 27.40
CA TYR A 560 -2.33 -22.88 27.22
C TYR A 560 -2.78 -24.23 27.78
N GLN A 561 -1.96 -25.28 27.67
CA GLN A 561 -2.25 -26.60 28.26
C GLN A 561 -2.27 -26.56 29.79
N SER A 562 -1.33 -25.83 30.43
CA SER A 562 -1.32 -25.64 31.89
C SER A 562 -2.58 -24.96 32.44
N ARG A 563 -3.35 -24.27 31.58
CA ARG A 563 -4.60 -23.58 31.96
C ARG A 563 -5.86 -24.43 31.69
N GLN A 564 -5.80 -25.41 30.80
CA GLN A 564 -6.88 -26.37 30.54
C GLN A 564 -6.98 -27.48 31.61
N GLY A 565 -6.23 -27.38 32.71
CA GLY A 565 -6.26 -28.31 33.84
C GLY A 565 -7.54 -28.24 34.67
N LEU A 566 -8.65 -28.72 34.10
CA LEU A 566 -9.82 -29.33 34.76
C LEU A 566 -10.79 -29.79 33.65
N GLY A 567 -10.69 -31.07 33.25
CA GLY A 567 -11.71 -31.74 32.45
C GLY A 567 -11.44 -31.92 30.95
N ALA A 568 -10.27 -32.42 30.58
CA ALA A 568 -10.11 -33.16 29.34
C ALA A 568 -9.53 -34.53 29.69
N GLU A 569 -10.41 -35.47 30.04
CA GLU A 569 -10.09 -36.88 29.85
C GLU A 569 -9.73 -37.03 28.37
N THR A 570 -8.44 -37.21 28.12
CA THR A 570 -7.94 -37.78 26.88
C THR A 570 -8.52 -39.18 26.78
N GLY A 571 -9.66 -39.28 26.11
CA GLY A 571 -10.12 -40.55 25.56
C GLY A 571 -9.04 -41.06 24.61
N GLU A 572 -8.33 -42.09 25.06
CA GLU A 572 -7.54 -42.99 24.24
C GLU A 572 -8.45 -43.71 23.23
N TYR A 573 -8.86 -43.00 22.18
CA TYR A 573 -9.35 -43.60 20.94
C TYR A 573 -8.81 -42.78 19.78
N SER A 574 -7.53 -43.04 19.45
CA SER A 574 -6.95 -42.64 18.17
C SER A 574 -7.35 -43.65 17.10
N ASP A 575 -8.64 -43.71 16.76
CA ASP A 575 -9.08 -44.38 15.53
C ASP A 575 -9.73 -43.38 14.60
N ILE A 576 -8.93 -42.94 13.62
CA ILE A 576 -9.34 -42.42 12.32
C ILE A 576 -10.44 -41.34 12.38
N ALA A 577 -10.18 -40.24 13.08
CA ALA A 577 -10.87 -39.00 12.78
C ALA A 577 -10.31 -38.46 11.46
N MET A 578 -11.00 -38.72 10.34
CA MET A 578 -10.62 -38.12 9.06
C MET A 578 -10.56 -36.59 9.21
N HIS A 579 -9.34 -36.04 9.12
CA HIS A 579 -9.18 -34.60 9.18
C HIS A 579 -9.98 -33.95 8.07
N ARG A 580 -10.84 -33.00 8.45
CA ARG A 580 -11.60 -32.21 7.49
C ARG A 580 -10.60 -31.57 6.53
N MET A 581 -10.80 -31.74 5.22
CA MET A 581 -9.89 -31.17 4.23
C MET A 581 -10.15 -29.67 4.10
N SER A 582 -9.09 -28.88 3.96
CA SER A 582 -9.20 -27.45 3.73
C SER A 582 -10.00 -27.17 2.45
N SER A 583 -11.12 -26.44 2.59
CA SER A 583 -11.96 -26.00 1.46
C SER A 583 -11.23 -25.13 0.43
N THR A 584 -10.10 -24.53 0.82
CA THR A 584 -9.31 -23.63 -0.06
C THR A 584 -8.05 -24.28 -0.61
N ARG A 585 -7.57 -25.38 -0.01
CA ARG A 585 -6.39 -26.14 -0.43
C ARG A 585 -6.70 -27.64 -0.36
N PRO A 586 -7.20 -28.25 -1.44
CA PRO A 586 -7.47 -29.69 -1.49
C PRO A 586 -6.21 -30.49 -1.10
N GLY A 587 -6.37 -31.52 -0.25
CA GLY A 587 -5.26 -32.39 0.18
C GLY A 587 -4.46 -31.90 1.40
N LYS A 588 -4.77 -30.73 1.98
CA LYS A 588 -4.22 -30.32 3.29
C LYS A 588 -5.29 -30.45 4.38
N SER A 589 -4.92 -31.00 5.53
CA SER A 589 -5.79 -31.08 6.70
C SER A 589 -6.15 -29.68 7.23
N GLU A 590 -7.39 -29.49 7.69
CA GLU A 590 -7.92 -28.27 8.31
C GLU A 590 -7.36 -28.08 9.74
N HIS A 591 -6.09 -28.40 9.99
CA HIS A 591 -5.44 -28.23 11.30
C HIS A 591 -5.24 -26.75 11.72
N THR A 592 -5.54 -25.81 10.82
CA THR A 592 -5.27 -24.38 11.03
C THR A 592 -6.44 -23.60 11.61
N ARG A 593 -7.66 -24.17 11.70
CA ARG A 593 -8.84 -23.44 12.19
C ARG A 593 -9.15 -23.64 13.67
N ASP A 594 -8.79 -24.78 14.24
CA ASP A 594 -9.03 -25.06 15.67
C ASP A 594 -7.87 -24.65 16.58
N ARG A 595 -6.72 -24.24 16.02
CA ARG A 595 -5.63 -23.65 16.81
C ARG A 595 -5.87 -22.15 16.97
N PRO A 596 -5.89 -21.60 18.20
CA PRO A 596 -6.09 -20.17 18.43
C PRO A 596 -4.94 -19.30 17.88
N PHE A 597 -3.80 -19.90 17.55
CA PHE A 597 -2.61 -19.22 17.04
C PHE A 597 -2.05 -19.91 15.80
N GLU A 598 -1.54 -19.10 14.89
CA GLU A 598 -0.77 -19.57 13.74
C GLU A 598 0.72 -19.49 14.02
N VAL A 599 1.39 -20.63 13.96
CA VAL A 599 2.83 -20.72 14.18
C VAL A 599 3.55 -20.49 12.85
N VAL A 600 4.43 -19.50 12.82
CA VAL A 600 5.24 -19.14 11.63
C VAL A 600 6.68 -19.58 11.84
N ALA A 601 7.17 -20.44 10.95
CA ALA A 601 8.55 -20.88 10.94
C ALA A 601 9.50 -19.77 10.45
N GLU A 602 10.77 -19.83 10.87
CA GLU A 602 11.78 -18.80 10.56
C GLU A 602 12.04 -18.69 9.04
N ASN A 603 12.00 -19.81 8.32
CA ASN A 603 12.09 -19.86 6.86
C ASN A 603 10.85 -19.33 6.13
N GLN A 604 9.74 -19.11 6.83
CA GLN A 604 8.48 -18.61 6.26
C GLN A 604 8.25 -17.13 6.57
N LEU A 605 9.20 -16.43 7.21
CA LEU A 605 9.06 -14.99 7.53
C LEU A 605 9.09 -14.07 6.31
N ASP A 606 9.30 -14.61 5.11
CA ASP A 606 9.26 -13.86 3.85
C ASP A 606 7.82 -13.66 3.35
N PHE A 607 7.54 -12.46 2.83
CA PHE A 607 6.27 -12.11 2.19
C PHE A 607 5.92 -13.02 1.02
N SER A 608 6.93 -13.55 0.31
CA SER A 608 6.72 -14.46 -0.82
C SER A 608 5.86 -15.68 -0.49
N TYR A 609 5.93 -16.18 0.75
CA TYR A 609 5.13 -17.31 1.24
C TYR A 609 3.67 -16.92 1.52
N PHE A 610 3.44 -15.69 1.97
CA PHE A 610 2.13 -15.18 2.38
C PHE A 610 1.40 -14.35 1.32
N LYS A 611 2.02 -14.13 0.16
CA LYS A 611 1.50 -13.28 -0.93
C LYS A 611 0.07 -13.62 -1.40
N ASP A 612 -0.33 -14.88 -1.33
CA ASP A 612 -1.63 -15.36 -1.81
C ASP A 612 -2.72 -15.30 -0.72
N ARG A 613 -2.33 -15.09 0.54
CA ARG A 613 -3.27 -15.02 1.66
C ARG A 613 -4.06 -13.70 1.60
N PRO A 614 -5.39 -13.72 1.77
CA PRO A 614 -6.24 -12.53 1.64
C PRO A 614 -5.79 -11.36 2.52
N ASP A 615 -5.32 -11.63 3.74
CA ASP A 615 -4.91 -10.59 4.70
C ASP A 615 -3.73 -9.76 4.20
N PHE A 616 -2.68 -10.41 3.68
CA PHE A 616 -1.49 -9.77 3.14
C PHE A 616 -1.71 -9.27 1.70
N ARG A 617 -2.39 -10.06 0.88
CA ARG A 617 -2.70 -9.75 -0.51
C ARG A 617 -3.51 -8.48 -0.66
N ASP A 618 -4.47 -8.25 0.24
CA ASP A 618 -5.30 -7.06 0.18
C ASP A 618 -4.54 -5.79 0.56
N GLU A 619 -3.61 -5.90 1.51
CA GLU A 619 -2.84 -4.78 2.04
C GLU A 619 -1.66 -4.40 1.14
N PHE A 620 -0.91 -5.38 0.65
CA PHE A 620 0.34 -5.17 -0.10
C PHE A 620 0.21 -5.38 -1.61
N GLY A 621 -0.92 -5.92 -2.09
CA GLY A 621 -1.10 -6.32 -3.48
C GLY A 621 -0.44 -7.68 -3.69
N GLY A 622 -1.22 -8.68 -4.10
CA GLY A 622 -0.64 -10.00 -4.43
C GLY A 622 0.37 -9.87 -5.54
N GLY A 623 1.50 -10.58 -5.44
CA GLY A 623 2.55 -10.71 -6.46
C GLY A 623 3.10 -9.39 -7.06
N ILE A 624 4.21 -9.49 -7.79
CA ILE A 624 4.76 -8.36 -8.56
C ILE A 624 3.79 -7.96 -9.70
N TYR A 625 3.04 -8.92 -10.23
CA TYR A 625 2.13 -8.76 -11.37
C TYR A 625 0.67 -8.43 -10.99
N GLY A 626 0.43 -8.06 -9.73
CA GLY A 626 -0.91 -7.80 -9.23
C GLY A 626 -1.68 -9.08 -8.90
N ARG A 627 -2.98 -8.91 -8.60
CA ARG A 627 -3.78 -9.96 -7.98
C ARG A 627 -4.14 -11.06 -8.99
N PRO A 628 -4.01 -12.36 -8.66
CA PRO A 628 -4.41 -13.47 -9.53
C PRO A 628 -5.88 -13.43 -9.95
N GLU A 629 -6.74 -12.80 -9.15
CA GLU A 629 -8.17 -12.62 -9.46
C GLU A 629 -8.48 -11.51 -10.48
N ASP A 630 -7.49 -10.64 -10.74
CA ASP A 630 -7.51 -9.59 -11.77
C ASP A 630 -6.92 -10.08 -13.10
N VAL A 631 -6.10 -11.14 -13.07
CA VAL A 631 -5.48 -11.80 -14.24
C VAL A 631 -6.11 -13.17 -14.44
N PHE A 632 -7.07 -13.29 -15.35
CA PHE A 632 -7.52 -14.61 -15.77
C PHE A 632 -6.35 -15.35 -16.43
N THR A 633 -5.73 -16.25 -15.68
CA THR A 633 -4.78 -17.28 -16.11
C THR A 633 -3.67 -16.80 -17.03
N GLU A 634 -2.56 -16.36 -16.45
CA GLU A 634 -1.24 -16.56 -17.02
C GLU A 634 -0.28 -16.76 -15.84
N ARG A 635 0.35 -17.94 -15.78
CA ARG A 635 1.46 -18.19 -14.86
C ARG A 635 2.59 -17.20 -15.20
N SER A 636 3.37 -16.89 -14.17
CA SER A 636 4.62 -16.13 -14.25
C SER A 636 5.49 -16.57 -15.43
N HIS A 637 5.56 -15.76 -16.48
CA HIS A 637 6.73 -15.75 -17.34
C HIS A 637 7.82 -14.95 -16.61
N THR A 638 8.96 -15.60 -16.39
CA THR A 638 10.21 -14.95 -15.99
C THR A 638 10.54 -13.81 -16.97
N PRO A 639 11.11 -12.69 -16.50
CA PRO A 639 11.50 -11.61 -17.40
C PRO A 639 12.59 -12.09 -18.36
N LYS A 640 12.37 -11.92 -19.67
CA LYS A 640 13.43 -12.08 -20.67
C LYS A 640 14.54 -11.07 -20.41
N SER A 641 15.79 -11.53 -20.41
CA SER A 641 16.98 -10.68 -20.31
C SER A 641 17.08 -9.77 -21.54
N PHE A 642 17.51 -8.53 -21.31
CA PHE A 642 17.59 -7.45 -22.31
C PHE A 642 18.73 -7.62 -23.35
N LEU A 643 19.40 -8.77 -23.41
CA LEU A 643 20.68 -8.92 -24.13
C LEU A 643 20.68 -9.95 -25.27
N MET A 644 19.54 -10.21 -25.92
CA MET A 644 19.54 -10.87 -27.24
C MET A 644 18.39 -10.34 -28.09
N GLY A 645 18.73 -9.47 -29.04
CA GLY A 645 17.85 -9.07 -30.12
C GLY A 645 17.91 -10.05 -31.29
N MET A 646 16.86 -10.00 -32.10
CA MET A 646 16.67 -10.64 -33.40
C MET A 646 16.12 -12.09 -33.38
N GLY A 647 14.83 -12.21 -33.70
CA GLY A 647 14.15 -13.48 -33.92
C GLY A 647 12.64 -13.36 -33.75
N ASP A 648 11.93 -12.99 -34.81
CA ASP A 648 10.47 -13.10 -34.88
C ASP A 648 10.06 -14.58 -34.78
N SER A 649 9.10 -14.89 -33.92
CA SER A 649 8.41 -16.18 -33.91
C SER A 649 6.93 -15.94 -33.60
N PRO A 650 5.99 -16.42 -34.45
CA PRO A 650 4.57 -16.14 -34.29
C PRO A 650 3.98 -16.86 -33.08
N SER A 651 2.97 -16.25 -32.46
CA SER A 651 2.25 -16.82 -31.32
C SER A 651 1.61 -18.15 -31.69
N SER A 652 1.98 -19.22 -30.97
CA SER A 652 1.31 -20.52 -31.04
C SER A 652 -0.17 -20.38 -30.67
N SER A 653 -1.05 -20.66 -31.64
CA SER A 653 -2.50 -20.68 -31.54
C SER A 653 -3.04 -22.10 -31.30
N ARG A 654 -2.49 -22.84 -30.32
CA ARG A 654 -3.07 -24.11 -29.86
C ARG A 654 -3.69 -23.97 -28.48
N ALA A 655 -4.95 -24.39 -28.38
CA ALA A 655 -5.64 -24.57 -27.10
C ALA A 655 -4.93 -25.64 -26.26
N SER A 656 -4.81 -25.39 -24.97
CA SER A 656 -4.31 -26.33 -23.97
C SER A 656 -5.16 -27.60 -23.92
N SER A 657 -4.51 -28.76 -23.98
CA SER A 657 -5.14 -30.08 -23.81
C SER A 657 -5.77 -30.25 -22.41
N PRO A 658 -6.89 -31.01 -22.28
CA PRO A 658 -7.50 -31.28 -20.99
C PRO A 658 -6.64 -32.26 -20.18
N THR A 659 -6.52 -32.02 -18.88
CA THR A 659 -5.93 -32.94 -17.90
C THR A 659 -6.73 -34.25 -17.81
N PRO A 660 -6.10 -35.41 -17.52
CA PRO A 660 -6.81 -36.67 -17.35
C PRO A 660 -7.65 -36.64 -16.07
N SER A 661 -8.93 -36.95 -16.19
CA SER A 661 -9.84 -37.23 -15.08
C SER A 661 -9.44 -38.54 -14.39
N THR A 662 -9.20 -38.49 -13.10
CA THR A 662 -9.05 -39.66 -12.22
C THR A 662 -10.34 -40.49 -12.24
N TYR A 663 -10.22 -41.73 -12.73
CA TYR A 663 -11.29 -42.72 -12.73
C TYR A 663 -11.60 -43.19 -11.31
N SER A 664 -12.87 -43.16 -10.95
CA SER A 664 -13.47 -43.90 -9.83
C SER A 664 -13.46 -45.40 -10.14
N GLN A 665 -12.77 -46.22 -9.34
CA GLN A 665 -12.92 -47.68 -9.40
C GLN A 665 -13.91 -48.16 -8.35
N GLN A 666 -14.96 -48.79 -8.86
CA GLN A 666 -16.01 -49.50 -8.16
C GLN A 666 -15.57 -50.96 -7.96
N ALA A 667 -15.93 -51.54 -6.82
CA ALA A 667 -15.54 -52.88 -6.38
C ALA A 667 -16.07 -54.04 -7.26
N ARG A 668 -15.25 -55.09 -7.39
CA ARG A 668 -15.50 -56.54 -7.67
C ARG A 668 -14.18 -57.11 -8.22
N GLY A 669 -13.63 -58.29 -7.91
CA GLY A 669 -13.98 -59.47 -7.12
C GLY A 669 -12.77 -60.41 -7.25
N SER A 670 -12.65 -61.34 -6.31
CA SER A 670 -11.55 -62.31 -6.11
C SER A 670 -11.18 -63.20 -7.32
N MET A 671 -9.89 -63.50 -7.50
CA MET A 671 -9.37 -64.87 -7.73
C MET A 671 -7.83 -64.93 -7.65
N SER A 672 -7.32 -66.10 -7.28
CA SER A 672 -5.99 -66.39 -6.75
C SER A 672 -5.21 -67.44 -7.57
N PHE A 673 -3.86 -67.37 -7.50
CA PHE A 673 -2.79 -68.38 -7.78
C PHE A 673 -2.28 -68.59 -9.24
N PRO A 674 -1.08 -69.21 -9.48
CA PRO A 674 0.27 -68.98 -8.89
C PRO A 674 1.48 -69.06 -9.89
N SER A 675 2.69 -68.69 -9.40
CA SER A 675 4.08 -69.15 -9.72
C SER A 675 4.57 -69.45 -11.15
N HIS A 676 5.70 -68.83 -11.58
CA HIS A 676 7.00 -69.50 -11.87
C HIS A 676 8.08 -68.55 -12.45
N THR A 677 9.30 -69.09 -12.53
CA THR A 677 10.66 -68.52 -12.44
C THR A 677 11.42 -68.38 -13.79
N HIS A 678 12.53 -67.61 -13.73
CA HIS A 678 13.74 -67.57 -14.59
C HIS A 678 13.83 -66.63 -15.81
N GLY A 679 15.00 -65.96 -15.91
CA GLY A 679 15.62 -65.59 -17.18
C GLY A 679 16.15 -64.15 -17.29
N ARG A 680 17.38 -63.90 -16.83
CA ARG A 680 18.12 -62.65 -17.04
C ARG A 680 18.87 -62.74 -18.40
N VAL A 681 18.62 -61.80 -19.32
CA VAL A 681 19.44 -61.57 -20.52
C VAL A 681 19.90 -60.11 -20.48
N PRO A 682 21.20 -59.78 -20.64
CA PRO A 682 21.70 -58.41 -20.53
C PRO A 682 21.50 -57.66 -21.85
N GLN A 683 20.92 -56.46 -21.79
CA GLN A 683 20.92 -55.52 -22.91
C GLN A 683 21.97 -54.43 -22.73
N LEU A 684 22.55 -54.08 -23.86
CA LEU A 684 23.76 -53.29 -24.09
C LEU A 684 23.52 -51.79 -23.79
N SER A 685 23.46 -51.40 -22.51
CA SER A 685 23.40 -49.98 -22.12
C SER A 685 24.32 -49.58 -20.95
N ASP A 686 25.11 -50.50 -20.40
CA ASP A 686 26.06 -50.20 -19.32
C ASP A 686 27.45 -49.86 -19.88
N HIS A 687 27.55 -48.78 -20.66
CA HIS A 687 28.84 -48.20 -21.06
C HIS A 687 29.01 -46.81 -20.41
N PRO A 688 30.08 -46.54 -19.66
CA PRO A 688 30.25 -45.33 -18.85
C PRO A 688 30.52 -44.03 -19.65
N ALA A 689 30.25 -44.04 -20.96
CA ALA A 689 30.47 -42.89 -21.85
C ALA A 689 29.19 -42.07 -22.13
N PHE A 690 28.02 -42.51 -21.64
CA PHE A 690 26.72 -41.88 -21.92
C PHE A 690 25.91 -41.53 -20.65
N GLN A 691 26.58 -41.04 -19.61
CA GLN A 691 25.90 -40.32 -18.53
C GLN A 691 25.82 -38.82 -18.87
N PRO A 692 24.63 -38.19 -18.88
CA PRO A 692 24.54 -36.74 -18.90
C PRO A 692 24.99 -36.20 -17.53
N HIS A 693 26.08 -35.44 -17.51
CA HIS A 693 26.43 -34.58 -16.37
C HIS A 693 25.41 -33.44 -16.28
N GLU A 694 24.55 -33.45 -15.25
CA GLU A 694 23.87 -32.23 -14.80
C GLU A 694 24.85 -31.41 -13.94
N PRO A 695 25.06 -30.11 -14.21
CA PRO A 695 25.73 -29.23 -13.27
C PRO A 695 24.76 -28.87 -12.13
N GLU A 696 25.10 -29.26 -10.90
CA GLU A 696 24.46 -28.76 -9.68
C GLU A 696 24.76 -27.26 -9.50
N GLU A 697 23.90 -26.40 -10.06
CA GLU A 697 23.74 -25.04 -9.54
C GLU A 697 22.52 -25.01 -8.60
N PRO A 698 22.68 -24.60 -7.32
CA PRO A 698 21.55 -24.51 -6.42
C PRO A 698 20.65 -23.34 -6.85
N SER A 699 19.44 -23.67 -7.31
CA SER A 699 18.35 -22.72 -7.46
C SER A 699 18.06 -22.06 -6.10
N PHE A 700 18.28 -20.74 -6.03
CA PHE A 700 18.20 -19.89 -4.82
C PHE A 700 16.83 -19.87 -4.10
N TYR A 701 15.84 -20.67 -4.50
CA TYR A 701 14.47 -20.59 -3.98
C TYR A 701 13.85 -21.92 -3.53
N THR A 702 14.62 -23.00 -3.45
CA THR A 702 14.13 -24.27 -2.88
C THR A 702 15.17 -24.86 -1.95
N ALA A 703 15.30 -24.28 -0.75
CA ALA A 703 16.02 -24.95 0.33
C ALA A 703 15.18 -26.13 0.85
N PRO A 704 15.75 -27.34 0.98
CA PRO A 704 15.07 -28.47 1.61
C PRO A 704 14.84 -28.19 3.11
N ASN A 705 13.65 -28.56 3.59
CA ASN A 705 13.11 -28.21 4.90
C ASN A 705 13.75 -29.08 6.01
N GLU A 706 14.94 -28.72 6.51
CA GLU A 706 15.63 -29.47 7.58
C GLU A 706 14.94 -29.39 8.95
N SER A 707 14.18 -28.32 9.20
CA SER A 707 13.54 -28.07 10.51
C SER A 707 12.34 -29.01 10.80
N GLU A 708 11.66 -29.52 9.78
CA GLU A 708 10.58 -30.51 9.96
C GLU A 708 11.13 -31.90 10.32
N ARG A 709 12.32 -32.26 9.81
CA ARG A 709 12.91 -33.59 10.08
C ARG A 709 13.37 -33.76 11.52
N ARG A 710 13.78 -32.69 12.21
CA ARG A 710 14.22 -32.74 13.61
C ARG A 710 13.08 -32.78 14.64
N LEU A 711 11.85 -32.46 14.23
CA LEU A 711 10.67 -32.55 15.12
C LEU A 711 10.08 -33.96 15.18
N LEU A 712 10.36 -34.81 14.18
CA LEU A 712 9.86 -36.19 14.11
C LEU A 712 10.82 -37.22 14.74
N SER A 713 12.05 -36.84 15.09
CA SER A 713 13.07 -37.77 15.63
C SER A 713 13.05 -37.92 17.16
N HIS A 714 12.11 -37.27 17.85
CA HIS A 714 11.91 -37.42 19.30
C HIS A 714 10.49 -37.92 19.62
N ALA A 715 10.13 -39.08 19.07
CA ALA A 715 9.13 -39.93 19.69
C ALA A 715 9.84 -40.79 20.76
N GLN A 716 9.43 -40.64 22.01
CA GLN A 716 9.96 -41.38 23.15
C GLN A 716 9.81 -42.90 22.94
N THR A 717 10.91 -43.63 23.04
CA THR A 717 10.90 -45.10 23.16
C THR A 717 10.61 -45.48 24.61
N THR A 718 9.56 -46.26 24.83
CA THR A 718 9.23 -46.94 26.09
C THR A 718 10.34 -47.90 26.54
N PRO A 719 10.69 -47.97 27.84
CA PRO A 719 11.70 -48.91 28.32
C PRO A 719 11.12 -50.32 28.42
N LEU A 720 11.77 -51.27 27.73
CA LEU A 720 11.53 -52.71 27.87
C LEU A 720 12.20 -53.20 29.16
N ARG A 721 11.39 -53.85 29.99
CA ARG A 721 11.78 -54.55 31.22
C ARG A 721 12.37 -55.90 30.83
N HIS A 722 13.58 -56.23 31.27
CA HIS A 722 14.11 -57.60 31.30
C HIS A 722 14.73 -57.85 32.67
N ASP A 723 14.18 -58.84 33.36
CA ASP A 723 14.71 -59.45 34.58
C ASP A 723 15.79 -60.47 34.21
N ALA A 724 16.90 -60.48 34.94
CA ALA A 724 17.66 -61.65 35.44
C ALA A 724 19.16 -61.34 35.65
N GLU A 725 19.49 -61.21 36.94
CA GLU A 725 20.58 -61.86 37.69
C GLU A 725 22.09 -61.79 37.32
N MET A 726 22.83 -61.48 38.41
CA MET A 726 24.15 -61.98 38.84
C MET A 726 25.45 -61.48 38.19
N ALA A 727 26.20 -60.68 38.97
CA ALA A 727 27.59 -60.92 39.42
C ALA A 727 28.18 -59.59 39.93
N SER A 728 28.16 -59.31 41.24
CA SER A 728 29.31 -59.50 42.16
C SER A 728 30.61 -58.81 41.73
N ILE A 729 31.04 -57.78 42.46
CA ILE A 729 32.25 -57.81 43.32
C ILE A 729 32.52 -56.40 43.89
N ASP A 730 32.74 -56.41 45.20
CA ASP A 730 33.14 -55.34 46.10
C ASP A 730 34.41 -54.55 45.65
N ARG A 731 34.65 -53.34 46.19
CA ARG A 731 35.38 -53.16 47.48
C ARG A 731 35.98 -51.75 47.69
N TRP A 732 35.88 -51.30 48.96
CA TRP A 732 36.55 -50.20 49.71
C TRP A 732 35.93 -48.79 49.58
N GLN A 733 35.12 -48.28 50.54
CA GLN A 733 35.34 -47.87 51.96
C GLN A 733 36.48 -46.84 52.12
N SER A 734 36.29 -45.69 52.78
CA SER A 734 35.96 -45.50 54.21
C SER A 734 35.40 -44.06 54.46
N HIS A 735 34.30 -43.86 55.21
CA HIS A 735 34.13 -43.64 56.67
C HIS A 735 33.78 -42.20 57.12
N THR A 736 32.52 -42.06 57.61
CA THR A 736 32.06 -41.41 58.89
C THR A 736 32.28 -39.91 59.13
N SER A 737 31.45 -39.15 59.86
CA SER A 737 30.19 -39.24 60.62
C SER A 737 29.90 -37.80 61.13
N GLU A 738 28.66 -37.30 61.30
CA GLU A 738 27.91 -37.20 62.58
C GLU A 738 26.73 -36.21 62.34
N ALA A 739 25.47 -36.57 62.63
CA ALA A 739 24.66 -36.20 63.82
C ALA A 739 24.01 -34.78 63.74
N ARG A 740 22.79 -34.43 64.17
CA ARG A 740 21.56 -35.05 64.72
C ARG A 740 20.54 -33.88 64.89
N GLU A 741 19.23 -34.11 64.71
CA GLU A 741 18.09 -33.19 65.04
C GLU A 741 17.96 -32.93 66.58
N PRO A 742 17.01 -32.11 67.16
CA PRO A 742 15.72 -31.56 66.65
C PRO A 742 15.28 -30.12 67.11
N SER A 743 14.10 -29.68 66.64
CA SER A 743 13.23 -28.52 67.03
C SER A 743 12.91 -28.43 68.55
N PRO A 744 12.31 -27.35 69.18
CA PRO A 744 11.16 -26.53 68.68
C PRO A 744 10.95 -25.06 69.20
N SER A 745 9.87 -24.43 68.70
CA SER A 745 9.00 -23.39 69.32
C SER A 745 9.46 -21.93 69.47
N GLY A 746 8.55 -20.99 69.19
CA GLY A 746 8.68 -19.57 69.56
C GLY A 746 7.76 -18.63 68.75
N PHE A 747 6.66 -18.20 69.36
CA PHE A 747 5.61 -17.31 68.85
C PHE A 747 5.96 -15.82 69.12
N THR A 748 5.33 -14.89 68.39
CA THR A 748 5.14 -13.42 68.66
C THR A 748 6.16 -12.39 68.09
N PRO A 749 5.84 -11.06 67.98
CA PRO A 749 5.30 -10.45 66.75
C PRO A 749 5.86 -9.03 66.40
N TYR A 750 5.38 -8.45 65.29
CA TYR A 750 5.21 -7.02 64.96
C TYR A 750 6.16 -5.92 65.54
N ARG A 751 6.88 -5.25 64.63
CA ARG A 751 7.17 -3.78 64.57
C ARG A 751 7.78 -3.52 63.18
N GLY A 752 7.41 -2.53 62.37
CA GLY A 752 6.95 -1.18 62.68
C GLY A 752 8.11 -0.19 62.48
N HIS A 753 8.01 0.65 61.44
CA HIS A 753 8.94 1.70 60.97
C HIS A 753 10.19 1.21 60.23
N ARG A 754 10.55 1.75 59.06
CA ARG A 754 10.50 3.15 58.61
C ARG A 754 10.33 3.25 57.10
#